data_AF-A0A9X3X5G5-F1
#
_entry.id   AF-A0A9X3X5G5-F1
#
_cell.length_a   1.000
_cell.length_b   1.000
_cell.length_c   1.000
_cell.angle_alpha   90.00
_cell.angle_beta   90.00
_cell.angle_gamma   90.00
#
_symmetry.space_group_name_H-M   'P 1'
#
loop_
_entity.id
_entity.type
_entity.pdbx_description
1 polymer ?
#
loop_
_entity_poly.entity_id
_entity_poly.type
_entity_poly.pdbx_seq_one_letter_code
_entity_poly.pdbx_strand_id
1 'polypeptide(L)'
;MSAPAPKNVPRHATHGYHTMLVVMGGLLLLLGVLSLALFVLSGLPSAGSMILVSVCAVLGGVFAFFGLVGRRVGAGVQVVNTSFDLINRGRLAEAEAHLDLVEQGRPAPLMTCVAAVQRGLIGMRRGDIPAALAALDRAIATPHGVLHRAQIRIQIAAARAIRAFLRAASGDRAGAREDIDVVRGSPDALPQALGRAALAEAILLERSGDRDALREHLVTHHELLFDATDRRERTIVRAFQRMLETTATSVYRKGAKRDADSEEPPLADWIAQVVPEAAPFVEVGGARPEKTGELPAAEATEAAKKAVAEARKAAEKNAAPRKAVRKVGRVVVLWAALVAVFVAVYNALAPSGAGSGGGYEDVPEEPMDPILPFGLIFLVVFAVLIGTRVYWFLRARKESQGLFAALNLVAKGNFAEGGAALERLTSSRLPILAAQAEHALALLAEKQSDLRGALDRCDRGLARLVKYAIRISASDILLPDLISERAFLLAAMDRHAEAEAELASLPPAYPYKSRALFRVRLLSRIRQGDLRSAAELATRAGLDLPLSARDELLVDVVRAATNPETAGAGEIPRIKRELRTYAPMRRWMETVAPGALTALERTPEDTPLEATNDRDARAEEEALAEAEAARAAKRELVVPS
;
A
#
# COMPACT_ATOMS: atom_id res chain seq x y z
N MET A 1 16.67 7.71 -24.82
CA MET A 1 17.20 7.01 -23.63
C MET A 1 16.79 7.81 -22.40
N SER A 2 16.28 7.18 -21.34
CA SER A 2 15.95 7.89 -20.09
C SER A 2 17.22 8.37 -19.41
N ALA A 3 17.19 9.52 -18.73
CA ALA A 3 18.30 9.98 -17.91
C ALA A 3 18.70 8.88 -16.90
N PRO A 4 20.00 8.64 -16.65
CA PRO A 4 20.43 7.68 -15.64
C PRO A 4 19.84 8.09 -14.29
N ALA A 5 19.36 7.11 -13.52
CA ALA A 5 18.86 7.37 -12.17
C ALA A 5 19.98 8.07 -11.35
N PRO A 6 19.63 9.04 -10.49
CA PRO A 6 20.61 9.67 -9.62
C PRO A 6 21.40 8.60 -8.88
N LYS A 7 22.73 8.76 -8.74
CA LYS A 7 23.62 7.76 -8.12
C LYS A 7 23.20 7.35 -6.70
N ASN A 8 22.33 8.13 -6.07
CA ASN A 8 21.86 7.93 -4.70
C ASN A 8 20.57 7.09 -4.60
N VAL A 9 19.91 6.73 -5.71
CA VAL A 9 18.71 5.87 -5.66
C VAL A 9 19.16 4.40 -5.69
N PRO A 10 18.93 3.62 -4.62
CA PRO A 10 19.31 2.21 -4.58
C PRO A 10 18.60 1.44 -5.69
N ARG A 11 19.30 0.57 -6.41
CA ARG A 11 18.69 -0.21 -7.51
C ARG A 11 17.59 -1.13 -6.99
N HIS A 12 16.46 -1.18 -7.70
CA HIS A 12 15.37 -2.10 -7.37
C HIS A 12 15.81 -3.57 -7.44
N ALA A 13 15.29 -4.41 -6.54
CA ALA A 13 15.51 -5.85 -6.54
C ALA A 13 15.14 -6.54 -7.88
N THR A 14 14.25 -5.92 -8.68
CA THR A 14 13.82 -6.42 -10.00
C THR A 14 14.83 -6.12 -11.11
N HIS A 15 15.80 -5.21 -10.88
CA HIS A 15 16.72 -4.74 -11.92
C HIS A 15 17.52 -5.89 -12.54
N GLY A 16 18.04 -6.79 -11.71
CA GLY A 16 18.77 -7.99 -12.18
C GLY A 16 17.89 -8.91 -13.01
N TYR A 17 16.67 -9.20 -12.53
CA TYR A 17 15.70 -10.03 -13.25
C TYR A 17 15.32 -9.44 -14.61
N HIS A 18 15.00 -8.14 -14.67
CA HIS A 18 14.65 -7.51 -15.94
C HIS A 18 15.85 -7.35 -16.88
N THR A 19 17.07 -7.16 -16.34
CA THR A 19 18.28 -7.18 -17.15
C THR A 19 18.50 -8.55 -17.78
N MET A 20 18.29 -9.63 -17.02
CA MET A 20 18.33 -10.99 -17.56
C MET A 20 17.30 -11.19 -18.67
N LEU A 21 16.07 -10.65 -18.54
CA LEU A 21 15.07 -10.71 -19.60
C LEU A 21 15.50 -9.97 -20.87
N VAL A 22 16.14 -8.79 -20.74
CA VAL A 22 16.69 -8.07 -21.90
C VAL A 22 17.79 -8.87 -22.57
N VAL A 23 18.72 -9.44 -21.79
CA VAL A 23 19.82 -10.26 -22.33
C VAL A 23 19.28 -11.51 -23.04
N MET A 24 18.36 -12.23 -22.40
CA MET A 24 17.72 -13.41 -23.01
C MET A 24 16.94 -13.04 -24.27
N GLY A 25 16.24 -11.89 -24.25
CA GLY A 25 15.55 -11.36 -25.42
C GLY A 25 16.50 -11.04 -26.58
N GLY A 26 17.62 -10.39 -26.29
CA GLY A 26 18.67 -10.09 -27.27
C GLY A 26 19.32 -11.35 -27.86
N LEU A 27 19.60 -12.36 -27.03
CA LEU A 27 20.15 -13.64 -27.50
C LEU A 27 19.18 -14.39 -28.43
N LEU A 28 17.88 -14.39 -28.11
CA LEU A 28 16.87 -15.01 -28.98
C LEU A 28 16.68 -14.25 -30.30
N LEU A 29 16.73 -12.91 -30.27
CA LEU A 29 16.72 -12.11 -31.48
C LEU A 29 17.94 -12.40 -32.36
N LEU A 30 19.13 -12.46 -31.77
CA LEU A 30 20.37 -12.80 -32.48
C LEU A 30 20.31 -14.20 -33.10
N LEU A 31 19.77 -15.18 -32.36
CA LEU A 31 19.56 -16.53 -32.87
C LEU A 31 18.57 -16.54 -34.05
N GLY A 32 17.50 -15.75 -33.98
CA GLY A 32 16.55 -15.57 -35.08
C GLY A 32 17.20 -14.97 -36.32
N VAL A 33 18.02 -13.93 -36.15
CA VAL A 33 18.77 -13.29 -37.26
C VAL A 33 19.80 -14.24 -37.87
N LEU A 34 20.55 -14.98 -37.05
CA LEU A 34 21.52 -15.97 -37.52
C LEU A 34 20.82 -17.10 -38.30
N SER A 35 19.68 -17.57 -37.80
CA SER A 35 18.87 -18.60 -38.48
C SER A 35 18.34 -18.09 -39.82
N LEU A 36 17.92 -16.82 -39.89
CA LEU A 36 17.51 -16.17 -41.14
C LEU A 36 18.67 -15.99 -42.12
N ALA A 37 19.86 -15.63 -41.63
CA ALA A 37 21.04 -15.50 -42.48
C ALA A 37 21.48 -16.85 -43.05
N LEU A 38 21.51 -17.91 -42.23
CA LEU A 38 21.77 -19.27 -42.67
C LEU A 38 20.74 -19.74 -43.70
N PHE A 39 19.46 -19.42 -43.48
CA PHE A 39 18.39 -19.68 -44.44
C PHE A 39 18.66 -19.03 -45.80
N VAL A 40 18.97 -17.72 -45.82
CA VAL A 40 19.29 -16.99 -47.06
C VAL A 40 20.53 -17.56 -47.75
N LEU A 41 21.57 -17.91 -47.01
CA LEU A 41 22.81 -18.46 -47.55
C LEU A 41 22.66 -19.88 -48.11
N SER A 42 21.80 -20.71 -47.49
CA SER A 42 21.59 -22.10 -47.91
C SER A 42 20.76 -22.23 -49.19
N GLY A 43 20.02 -21.19 -49.60
CA GLY A 43 19.21 -21.18 -50.82
C GLY A 43 18.00 -22.15 -50.81
N LEU A 44 17.77 -22.87 -49.71
CA LEU A 44 16.69 -23.86 -49.59
C LEU A 44 15.60 -23.33 -48.66
N PRO A 45 14.51 -22.78 -49.20
CA PRO A 45 13.42 -22.28 -48.37
C PRO A 45 12.63 -23.43 -47.74
N SER A 46 12.90 -23.73 -46.47
CA SER A 46 12.05 -24.61 -45.66
C SER A 46 10.98 -23.80 -44.90
N ALA A 47 9.76 -24.30 -44.82
CA ALA A 47 8.71 -23.69 -44.01
C ALA A 47 9.06 -23.72 -42.52
N GLY A 48 9.77 -24.76 -42.08
CA GLY A 48 10.16 -24.93 -40.69
C GLY A 48 11.20 -23.90 -40.20
N SER A 49 12.19 -23.54 -41.02
CA SER A 49 13.16 -22.48 -40.67
C SER A 49 12.47 -21.11 -40.55
N MET A 50 11.48 -20.82 -41.41
CA MET A 50 10.69 -19.60 -41.33
C MET A 50 9.89 -19.51 -40.03
N ILE A 51 9.32 -20.62 -39.56
CA ILE A 51 8.62 -20.70 -38.27
C ILE A 51 9.61 -20.45 -37.11
N LEU A 52 10.78 -21.10 -37.11
CA LEU A 52 11.78 -20.95 -36.06
C LEU A 52 12.30 -19.50 -35.96
N VAL A 53 12.64 -18.88 -37.10
CA VAL A 53 13.05 -17.47 -37.18
C VAL A 53 11.96 -16.57 -36.56
N SER A 54 10.71 -16.78 -36.96
CA SER A 54 9.56 -15.98 -36.52
C SER A 54 9.36 -16.09 -35.00
N VAL A 55 9.42 -17.30 -34.47
CA VAL A 55 9.28 -17.54 -33.02
C VAL A 55 10.41 -16.89 -32.24
N CYS A 56 11.67 -17.13 -32.64
CA CYS A 56 12.83 -16.58 -31.94
C CYS A 56 12.78 -15.04 -31.94
N ALA A 57 12.38 -14.44 -33.07
CA ALA A 57 12.18 -13.01 -33.18
C ALA A 57 11.06 -12.51 -32.27
N VAL A 58 9.90 -13.17 -32.26
CA VAL A 58 8.75 -12.78 -31.43
C VAL A 58 9.05 -12.93 -29.94
N LEU A 59 9.55 -14.09 -29.50
CA LEU A 59 9.92 -14.33 -28.09
C LEU A 59 11.04 -13.41 -27.63
N GLY A 60 12.05 -13.22 -28.47
CA GLY A 60 13.16 -12.32 -28.20
C GLY A 60 12.70 -10.88 -28.03
N GLY A 61 11.84 -10.40 -28.96
CA GLY A 61 11.20 -9.10 -28.87
C GLY A 61 10.32 -8.94 -27.63
N VAL A 62 9.51 -9.95 -27.29
CA VAL A 62 8.66 -9.95 -26.10
C VAL A 62 9.48 -9.86 -24.80
N PHE A 63 10.53 -10.66 -24.65
CA PHE A 63 11.38 -10.62 -23.44
C PHE A 63 12.18 -9.32 -23.34
N ALA A 64 12.74 -8.84 -24.45
CA ALA A 64 13.40 -7.54 -24.49
C ALA A 64 12.43 -6.42 -24.10
N PHE A 65 11.21 -6.43 -24.65
CA PHE A 65 10.17 -5.47 -24.33
C PHE A 65 9.78 -5.50 -22.84
N PHE A 66 9.45 -6.66 -22.28
CA PHE A 66 9.10 -6.77 -20.86
C PHE A 66 10.28 -6.44 -19.93
N GLY A 67 11.51 -6.77 -20.33
CA GLY A 67 12.72 -6.38 -19.61
C GLY A 67 12.92 -4.86 -19.59
N LEU A 68 12.75 -4.19 -20.73
CA LEU A 68 12.87 -2.73 -20.83
C LEU A 68 11.76 -2.00 -20.08
N VAL A 69 10.50 -2.44 -20.24
CA VAL A 69 9.34 -1.89 -19.52
C VAL A 69 9.54 -2.09 -18.01
N GLY A 70 9.90 -3.29 -17.58
CA GLY A 70 10.12 -3.61 -16.17
C GLY A 70 11.24 -2.77 -15.53
N ARG A 71 12.37 -2.56 -16.23
CA ARG A 71 13.44 -1.66 -15.75
C ARG A 71 12.96 -0.22 -15.58
N ARG A 72 12.16 0.28 -16.52
CA ARG A 72 11.63 1.65 -16.48
C ARG A 72 10.61 1.83 -15.35
N VAL A 73 9.73 0.87 -15.16
CA VAL A 73 8.73 0.90 -14.09
C VAL A 73 9.38 0.72 -12.72
N GLY A 74 10.28 -0.25 -12.56
CA GLY A 74 10.94 -0.53 -11.29
C GLY A 74 11.68 0.69 -10.72
N ALA A 75 12.43 1.44 -11.54
CA ALA A 75 13.06 2.67 -11.05
C ALA A 75 12.04 3.69 -10.53
N GLY A 76 10.93 3.88 -11.25
CA GLY A 76 9.85 4.78 -10.82
C GLY A 76 9.18 4.34 -9.52
N VAL A 77 8.96 3.03 -9.34
CA VAL A 77 8.31 2.47 -8.14
C VAL A 77 9.06 2.84 -6.86
N GLN A 78 10.39 2.78 -6.85
CA GLN A 78 11.18 3.12 -5.66
C GLN A 78 11.05 4.61 -5.31
N VAL A 79 11.02 5.48 -6.32
CA VAL A 79 10.90 6.92 -6.13
C VAL A 79 9.52 7.28 -5.57
N VAL A 80 8.44 6.75 -6.16
CA VAL A 80 7.07 7.02 -5.66
C VAL A 80 6.81 6.37 -4.29
N ASN A 81 7.42 5.23 -3.99
CA ASN A 81 7.32 4.63 -2.65
C ASN A 81 8.06 5.46 -1.59
N THR A 82 9.24 5.98 -1.95
CA THR A 82 10.01 6.87 -1.06
C THR A 82 9.26 8.18 -0.83
N SER A 83 8.71 8.78 -1.89
CA SER A 83 7.85 9.96 -1.80
C SER A 83 6.65 9.70 -0.88
N PHE A 84 6.03 8.52 -0.98
CA PHE A 84 4.91 8.16 -0.12
C PHE A 84 5.29 8.05 1.37
N ASP A 85 6.44 7.45 1.72
CA ASP A 85 6.92 7.44 3.12
C ASP A 85 7.22 8.87 3.61
N LEU A 86 7.76 9.75 2.75
CA LEU A 86 8.01 11.15 3.08
C LEU A 86 6.72 11.95 3.31
N ILE A 87 5.70 11.75 2.47
CA ILE A 87 4.35 12.29 2.70
C ILE A 87 3.88 11.83 4.08
N ASN A 88 3.93 10.53 4.37
CA ASN A 88 3.56 9.94 5.66
C ASN A 88 4.38 10.41 6.87
N ARG A 89 5.43 11.21 6.67
CA ARG A 89 6.21 11.82 7.75
C ARG A 89 6.02 13.32 7.87
N GLY A 90 5.17 13.92 7.04
CA GLY A 90 4.98 15.37 6.94
C GLY A 90 6.15 16.10 6.22
N ARG A 91 6.97 15.39 5.44
CA ARG A 91 8.11 15.96 4.68
C ARG A 91 7.67 16.23 3.23
N LEU A 92 6.71 17.13 3.05
CA LEU A 92 6.01 17.31 1.77
C LEU A 92 6.91 17.85 0.66
N ALA A 93 7.76 18.83 0.94
CA ALA A 93 8.68 19.43 -0.03
C ALA A 93 9.68 18.40 -0.57
N GLU A 94 10.21 17.54 0.29
CA GLU A 94 11.09 16.44 -0.13
C GLU A 94 10.34 15.40 -0.95
N ALA A 95 9.11 15.08 -0.57
CA ALA A 95 8.25 14.19 -1.34
C ALA A 95 8.00 14.73 -2.76
N GLU A 96 7.76 16.04 -2.91
CA GLU A 96 7.61 16.70 -4.21
C GLU A 96 8.89 16.64 -5.03
N ALA A 97 10.05 16.90 -4.43
CA ALA A 97 11.34 16.78 -5.12
C ALA A 97 11.54 15.37 -5.70
N HIS A 98 11.10 14.32 -5.00
CA HIS A 98 11.09 12.97 -5.53
C HIS A 98 10.09 12.78 -6.69
N LEU A 99 8.91 13.38 -6.63
CA LEU A 99 7.92 13.32 -7.71
C LEU A 99 8.39 14.05 -8.96
N ASP A 100 9.10 15.17 -8.81
CA ASP A 100 9.71 15.90 -9.92
C ASP A 100 10.68 15.02 -10.70
N LEU A 101 11.48 14.19 -10.01
CA LEU A 101 12.39 13.24 -10.66
C LEU A 101 11.64 12.21 -11.53
N VAL A 102 10.44 11.80 -11.13
CA VAL A 102 9.61 10.87 -11.92
C VAL A 102 9.08 11.57 -13.18
N GLU A 103 8.68 12.83 -13.06
CA GLU A 103 8.07 13.62 -14.13
C GLU A 103 9.06 14.15 -15.16
N GLN A 104 10.28 14.53 -14.75
CA GLN A 104 11.35 15.01 -15.64
C GLN A 104 11.79 13.96 -16.68
N GLY A 105 11.52 12.67 -16.42
CA GLY A 105 11.82 11.59 -17.33
C GLY A 105 10.81 11.43 -18.47
N ARG A 106 10.88 10.27 -19.12
CA ARG A 106 9.70 9.71 -19.80
C ARG A 106 9.09 8.72 -18.80
N PRO A 107 8.20 9.11 -17.87
CA PRO A 107 7.59 8.14 -16.97
C PRO A 107 6.73 7.12 -17.72
N ALA A 108 6.51 5.95 -17.13
CA ALA A 108 5.44 5.07 -17.58
C ALA A 108 4.09 5.68 -17.14
N PRO A 109 2.98 5.50 -17.89
CA PRO A 109 1.68 6.08 -17.53
C PRO A 109 1.24 5.76 -16.08
N LEU A 110 1.55 4.55 -15.60
CA LEU A 110 1.30 4.17 -14.21
C LEU A 110 2.01 5.09 -13.21
N MET A 111 3.29 5.41 -13.45
CA MET A 111 4.07 6.28 -12.54
C MET A 111 3.55 7.71 -12.58
N THR A 112 3.15 8.22 -13.76
CA THR A 112 2.51 9.53 -13.89
C THR A 112 1.20 9.59 -13.10
N CYS A 113 0.35 8.56 -13.19
CA CYS A 113 -0.89 8.48 -12.44
C CYS A 113 -0.63 8.47 -10.92
N VAL A 114 0.30 7.63 -10.44
CA VAL A 114 0.67 7.57 -9.02
C VAL A 114 1.24 8.91 -8.53
N ALA A 115 2.14 9.55 -9.29
CA ALA A 115 2.70 10.85 -8.95
C ALA A 115 1.60 11.93 -8.84
N ALA A 116 0.64 11.93 -9.77
CA ALA A 116 -0.49 12.84 -9.75
C ALA A 116 -1.41 12.63 -8.53
N VAL A 117 -1.68 11.37 -8.15
CA VAL A 117 -2.41 11.05 -6.90
C VAL A 117 -1.66 11.55 -5.67
N GLN A 118 -0.35 11.32 -5.59
CA GLN A 118 0.48 11.75 -4.47
C GLN A 118 0.56 13.28 -4.37
N ARG A 119 0.66 14.01 -5.49
CA ARG A 119 0.53 15.48 -5.49
C ARG A 119 -0.85 15.95 -5.02
N GLY A 120 -1.91 15.23 -5.39
CA GLY A 120 -3.25 15.47 -4.86
C GLY A 120 -3.31 15.37 -3.34
N LEU A 121 -2.67 14.33 -2.76
CA LEU A 121 -2.55 14.18 -1.31
C LEU A 121 -1.72 15.29 -0.66
N ILE A 122 -0.62 15.72 -1.29
CA ILE A 122 0.22 16.82 -0.80
C ILE A 122 -0.58 18.13 -0.77
N GLY A 123 -1.25 18.48 -1.87
CA GLY A 123 -2.12 19.67 -1.93
C GLY A 123 -3.23 19.62 -0.89
N MET A 124 -3.87 18.45 -0.73
CA MET A 124 -4.89 18.23 0.31
C MET A 124 -4.34 18.51 1.71
N ARG A 125 -3.14 18.03 2.05
CA ARG A 125 -2.53 18.22 3.37
C ARG A 125 -2.11 19.66 3.64
N ARG A 126 -1.67 20.38 2.61
CA ARG A 126 -1.41 21.83 2.68
C ARG A 126 -2.67 22.68 2.79
N GLY A 127 -3.85 22.09 2.56
CA GLY A 127 -5.10 22.83 2.43
C GLY A 127 -5.27 23.54 1.09
N ASP A 128 -4.36 23.34 0.13
CA ASP A 128 -4.47 23.87 -1.23
C ASP A 128 -5.42 23.00 -2.07
N ILE A 129 -6.72 23.17 -1.81
CA ILE A 129 -7.80 22.42 -2.47
C ILE A 129 -7.73 22.58 -4.01
N PRO A 130 -7.55 23.79 -4.59
CA PRO A 130 -7.44 23.93 -6.05
C PRO A 130 -6.29 23.14 -6.66
N ALA A 131 -5.08 23.22 -6.09
CA ALA A 131 -3.94 22.46 -6.62
C ALA A 131 -4.13 20.95 -6.46
N ALA A 132 -4.72 20.52 -5.35
CA ALA A 132 -5.05 19.11 -5.10
C ALA A 132 -6.03 18.57 -6.14
N LEU A 133 -7.14 19.27 -6.40
CA LEU A 133 -8.14 18.90 -7.40
C LEU A 133 -7.51 18.81 -8.80
N ALA A 134 -6.71 19.81 -9.20
CA ALA A 134 -6.04 19.81 -10.49
C ALA A 134 -5.09 18.60 -10.67
N ALA A 135 -4.39 18.19 -9.61
CA ALA A 135 -3.54 17.01 -9.63
C ALA A 135 -4.35 15.70 -9.76
N LEU A 136 -5.46 15.59 -9.04
CA LEU A 136 -6.35 14.43 -9.09
C LEU A 136 -7.04 14.30 -10.45
N ASP A 137 -7.44 15.41 -11.07
CA ASP A 137 -7.99 15.42 -12.43
C ASP A 137 -6.99 14.88 -13.46
N ARG A 138 -5.71 15.24 -13.34
CA ARG A 138 -4.63 14.66 -14.18
C ARG A 138 -4.49 13.14 -13.95
N ALA A 139 -4.60 12.68 -12.71
CA ALA A 139 -4.56 11.25 -12.40
C ALA A 139 -5.74 10.50 -13.06
N ILE A 140 -6.95 11.05 -12.97
CA ILE A 140 -8.18 10.48 -13.55
C ILE A 140 -8.13 10.49 -15.08
N ALA A 141 -7.57 11.53 -15.69
CA ALA A 141 -7.40 11.65 -17.13
C ALA A 141 -6.27 10.76 -17.71
N THR A 142 -5.52 10.03 -16.86
CA THR A 142 -4.37 9.25 -17.34
C THR A 142 -4.82 8.11 -18.28
N PRO A 143 -4.23 7.99 -19.48
CA PRO A 143 -4.58 6.93 -20.42
C PRO A 143 -4.33 5.52 -19.87
N HIS A 144 -5.31 4.64 -20.07
CA HIS A 144 -5.22 3.24 -19.67
C HIS A 144 -4.36 2.45 -20.65
N GLY A 145 -3.06 2.33 -20.38
CA GLY A 145 -2.21 1.39 -21.10
C GLY A 145 -2.62 -0.07 -20.83
N VAL A 146 -2.42 -0.98 -21.80
CA VAL A 146 -2.80 -2.39 -21.69
C VAL A 146 -2.10 -3.11 -20.52
N LEU A 147 -0.80 -2.84 -20.34
CA LEU A 147 0.04 -3.54 -19.35
C LEU A 147 -0.27 -3.18 -17.90
N HIS A 148 -0.70 -1.94 -17.64
CA HIS A 148 -0.89 -1.40 -16.29
C HIS A 148 -2.35 -0.99 -16.03
N ARG A 149 -3.28 -1.44 -16.87
CA ARG A 149 -4.69 -1.04 -16.80
C ARG A 149 -5.29 -1.26 -15.43
N ALA A 150 -5.04 -2.42 -14.81
CA ALA A 150 -5.58 -2.74 -13.50
C ALA A 150 -5.04 -1.80 -12.41
N GLN A 151 -3.72 -1.59 -12.37
CA GLN A 151 -3.08 -0.70 -11.40
C GLN A 151 -3.53 0.75 -11.58
N ILE A 152 -3.64 1.23 -12.82
CA ILE A 152 -4.15 2.58 -13.11
C ILE A 152 -5.59 2.74 -12.61
N ARG A 153 -6.48 1.75 -12.82
CA ARG A 153 -7.86 1.83 -12.33
C ARG A 153 -7.94 1.89 -10.80
N ILE A 154 -7.08 1.16 -10.08
CA ILE A 154 -6.98 1.26 -8.62
C ILE A 154 -6.59 2.69 -8.22
N GLN A 155 -5.60 3.28 -8.88
CA GLN A 155 -5.16 4.65 -8.61
C GLN A 155 -6.23 5.70 -8.98
N ILE A 156 -6.98 5.49 -10.05
CA ILE A 156 -8.11 6.35 -10.43
C ILE A 156 -9.23 6.28 -9.39
N ALA A 157 -9.54 5.09 -8.86
CA ALA A 157 -10.51 4.95 -7.77
C ALA A 157 -10.05 5.70 -6.51
N ALA A 158 -8.76 5.60 -6.17
CA ALA A 158 -8.19 6.40 -5.07
C ALA A 158 -8.25 7.91 -5.35
N ALA A 159 -7.93 8.34 -6.58
CA ALA A 159 -7.98 9.74 -6.99
C ALA A 159 -9.39 10.32 -6.87
N ARG A 160 -10.40 9.58 -7.37
CA ARG A 160 -11.80 9.97 -7.24
C ARG A 160 -12.27 10.04 -5.80
N ALA A 161 -11.83 9.13 -4.94
CA ALA A 161 -12.19 9.16 -3.53
C ALA A 161 -11.63 10.40 -2.81
N ILE A 162 -10.38 10.79 -3.09
CA ILE A 162 -9.80 12.04 -2.57
C ILE A 162 -10.54 13.25 -3.16
N ARG A 163 -10.85 13.22 -4.46
CA ARG A 163 -11.59 14.29 -5.14
C ARG A 163 -13.00 14.47 -4.58
N ALA A 164 -13.71 13.37 -4.28
CA ALA A 164 -15.00 13.38 -3.63
C ALA A 164 -14.95 14.09 -2.27
N PHE A 165 -13.96 13.74 -1.44
CA PHE A 165 -13.72 14.38 -0.15
C PHE A 165 -13.49 15.89 -0.31
N LEU A 166 -12.58 16.29 -1.21
CA LEU A 166 -12.25 17.69 -1.46
C LEU A 166 -13.44 18.49 -2.03
N ARG A 167 -14.25 17.89 -2.91
CA ARG A 167 -15.48 18.51 -3.46
C ARG A 167 -16.56 18.66 -2.41
N ALA A 168 -16.75 17.67 -1.55
CA ALA A 168 -17.68 17.76 -0.42
C ALA A 168 -17.27 18.90 0.53
N ALA A 169 -15.98 18.98 0.85
CA ALA A 169 -15.36 20.04 1.64
C ALA A 169 -15.47 21.43 0.99
N SER A 170 -15.30 21.56 -0.33
CA SER A 170 -15.41 22.86 -1.02
C SER A 170 -16.85 23.28 -1.33
N GLY A 171 -17.83 22.39 -1.16
CA GLY A 171 -19.25 22.68 -1.38
C GLY A 171 -19.81 22.24 -2.73
N ASP A 172 -19.00 21.61 -3.58
CA ASP A 172 -19.44 20.97 -4.82
C ASP A 172 -20.17 19.64 -4.52
N ARG A 173 -21.43 19.76 -4.07
CA ARG A 173 -22.26 18.61 -3.67
C ARG A 173 -22.51 17.63 -4.81
N ALA A 174 -22.75 18.13 -6.01
CA ALA A 174 -23.08 17.30 -7.16
C ALA A 174 -21.87 16.50 -7.64
N GLY A 175 -20.71 17.17 -7.82
CA GLY A 175 -19.48 16.50 -8.22
C GLY A 175 -18.96 15.53 -7.15
N ALA A 176 -19.16 15.83 -5.86
CA ALA A 176 -18.84 14.90 -4.78
C ALA A 176 -19.67 13.61 -4.86
N ARG A 177 -21.00 13.72 -5.03
CA ARG A 177 -21.88 12.54 -5.16
C ARG A 177 -21.54 11.68 -6.37
N GLU A 178 -21.27 12.30 -7.52
CA GLU A 178 -20.84 11.57 -8.72
C GLU A 178 -19.58 10.72 -8.43
N ASP A 179 -18.57 11.30 -7.78
CA ASP A 179 -17.35 10.58 -7.45
C ASP A 179 -17.56 9.50 -6.39
N ILE A 180 -18.39 9.77 -5.38
CA ILE A 180 -18.79 8.79 -4.35
C ILE A 180 -19.42 7.55 -5.02
N ASP A 181 -20.39 7.76 -5.92
CA ASP A 181 -21.10 6.67 -6.59
C ASP A 181 -20.17 5.85 -7.48
N VAL A 182 -19.28 6.51 -8.21
CA VAL A 182 -18.27 5.83 -9.05
C VAL A 182 -17.31 5.02 -8.20
N VAL A 183 -16.87 5.53 -7.06
CA VAL A 183 -15.98 4.79 -6.14
C VAL A 183 -16.70 3.60 -5.53
N ARG A 184 -17.94 3.77 -5.04
CA ARG A 184 -18.76 2.69 -4.47
C ARG A 184 -19.05 1.57 -5.47
N GLY A 185 -19.27 1.92 -6.74
CA GLY A 185 -19.52 0.97 -7.83
C GLY A 185 -18.27 0.32 -8.43
N SER A 186 -17.06 0.80 -8.07
CA SER A 186 -15.82 0.30 -8.67
C SER A 186 -15.37 -1.03 -8.06
N PRO A 187 -15.17 -2.09 -8.87
CA PRO A 187 -14.60 -3.35 -8.38
C PRO A 187 -13.11 -3.25 -8.05
N ASP A 188 -12.47 -2.15 -8.41
CA ASP A 188 -11.05 -1.87 -8.13
C ASP A 188 -10.88 -0.91 -6.93
N ALA A 189 -11.97 -0.50 -6.26
CA ALA A 189 -11.90 0.34 -5.06
C ALA A 189 -11.39 -0.47 -3.86
N LEU A 190 -10.28 0.00 -3.29
CA LEU A 190 -9.73 -0.50 -2.03
C LEU A 190 -10.48 0.09 -0.83
N PRO A 191 -10.39 -0.53 0.37
CA PRO A 191 -11.01 -0.01 1.58
C PRO A 191 -10.75 1.48 1.83
N GLN A 192 -9.54 1.96 1.59
CA GLN A 192 -9.17 3.37 1.81
C GLN A 192 -9.94 4.32 0.89
N ALA A 193 -10.22 3.91 -0.36
CA ALA A 193 -11.02 4.70 -1.28
C ALA A 193 -12.49 4.73 -0.82
N LEU A 194 -13.02 3.59 -0.36
CA LEU A 194 -14.37 3.50 0.19
C LEU A 194 -14.53 4.32 1.48
N GLY A 195 -13.51 4.32 2.36
CA GLY A 195 -13.50 5.13 3.59
C GLY A 195 -13.55 6.62 3.31
N ARG A 196 -12.76 7.11 2.35
CA ARG A 196 -12.84 8.52 1.93
C ARG A 196 -14.16 8.88 1.26
N ALA A 197 -14.75 7.97 0.46
CA ALA A 197 -16.09 8.17 -0.09
C ALA A 197 -17.16 8.23 1.01
N ALA A 198 -17.05 7.39 2.04
CA ALA A 198 -17.93 7.44 3.21
C ALA A 198 -17.73 8.74 4.01
N LEU A 199 -16.50 9.22 4.17
CA LEU A 199 -16.25 10.51 4.82
C LEU A 199 -16.79 11.69 4.01
N ALA A 200 -16.64 11.66 2.69
CA ALA A 200 -17.22 12.68 1.81
C ALA A 200 -18.76 12.74 1.96
N GLU A 201 -19.43 11.59 2.02
CA GLU A 201 -20.87 11.52 2.31
C GLU A 201 -21.21 12.12 3.69
N ALA A 202 -20.42 11.81 4.73
CA ALA A 202 -20.63 12.37 6.06
C ALA A 202 -20.57 13.91 6.05
N ILE A 203 -19.63 14.50 5.29
CA ILE A 203 -19.54 15.96 5.11
C ILE A 203 -20.77 16.50 4.38
N LEU A 204 -21.30 15.79 3.37
CA LEU A 204 -22.51 16.20 2.67
C LEU A 204 -23.76 16.15 3.57
N LEU A 205 -23.88 15.11 4.40
CA LEU A 205 -24.98 14.95 5.35
C LEU A 205 -24.93 16.05 6.43
N GLU A 206 -23.76 16.30 6.99
CA GLU A 206 -23.55 17.38 7.95
C GLU A 206 -24.00 18.73 7.36
N ARG A 207 -23.50 19.08 6.18
CA ARG A 207 -23.85 20.34 5.49
C ARG A 207 -25.31 20.46 5.07
N SER A 208 -26.04 19.34 5.01
CA SER A 208 -27.47 19.36 4.75
C SER A 208 -28.30 19.65 6.00
N GLY A 209 -27.69 19.59 7.19
CA GLY A 209 -28.35 19.73 8.48
C GLY A 209 -29.05 18.45 8.96
N ASP A 210 -28.97 17.35 8.19
CA ASP A 210 -29.59 16.07 8.54
C ASP A 210 -28.75 15.31 9.58
N ARG A 211 -28.92 15.71 10.85
CA ARG A 211 -28.19 15.14 11.99
C ARG A 211 -28.51 13.66 12.22
N ASP A 212 -29.72 13.22 11.89
CA ASP A 212 -30.13 11.83 12.10
C ASP A 212 -29.52 10.92 11.04
N ALA A 213 -29.57 11.32 9.77
CA ALA A 213 -28.87 10.61 8.71
C ALA A 213 -27.36 10.59 8.92
N LEU A 214 -26.76 11.70 9.40
CA LEU A 214 -25.34 11.73 9.75
C LEU A 214 -25.02 10.71 10.85
N ARG A 215 -25.84 10.65 11.92
CA ARG A 215 -25.64 9.70 13.02
C ARG A 215 -25.72 8.25 12.52
N GLU A 216 -26.75 7.93 11.75
CA GLU A 216 -26.92 6.60 11.16
C GLU A 216 -25.74 6.22 10.26
N HIS A 217 -25.27 7.15 9.44
CA HIS A 217 -24.13 6.96 8.54
C HIS A 217 -22.83 6.68 9.30
N LEU A 218 -22.53 7.46 10.35
CA LEU A 218 -21.33 7.25 11.17
C LEU A 218 -21.34 5.90 11.90
N VAL A 219 -22.51 5.44 12.36
CA VAL A 219 -22.66 4.11 12.99
C VAL A 219 -22.49 3.00 11.95
N THR A 220 -23.21 3.10 10.83
CA THR A 220 -23.20 2.09 9.75
C THR A 220 -21.82 1.89 9.15
N HIS A 221 -21.06 2.98 9.03
CA HIS A 221 -19.73 2.96 8.43
C HIS A 221 -18.59 3.07 9.45
N HIS A 222 -18.83 2.83 10.73
CA HIS A 222 -17.83 2.98 11.80
C HIS A 222 -16.51 2.28 11.47
N GLU A 223 -16.55 0.98 11.16
CA GLU A 223 -15.37 0.18 10.82
C GLU A 223 -14.60 0.78 9.62
N LEU A 224 -15.33 1.18 8.59
CA LEU A 224 -14.74 1.71 7.36
C LEU A 224 -14.11 3.09 7.60
N LEU A 225 -14.80 3.95 8.36
CA LEU A 225 -14.33 5.30 8.69
C LEU A 225 -13.11 5.25 9.60
N PHE A 226 -13.05 4.36 10.59
CA PHE A 226 -11.91 4.31 11.51
C PHE A 226 -10.73 3.47 10.99
N ASP A 227 -10.96 2.35 10.32
CA ASP A 227 -9.85 1.50 9.88
C ASP A 227 -9.27 1.86 8.51
N ALA A 228 -10.03 2.55 7.65
CA ALA A 228 -9.60 2.79 6.27
C ALA A 228 -9.23 4.24 5.95
N THR A 229 -9.62 5.21 6.77
CA THR A 229 -9.23 6.62 6.58
C THR A 229 -7.89 6.93 7.25
N ASP A 230 -7.25 8.04 6.87
CA ASP A 230 -6.04 8.52 7.53
C ASP A 230 -6.37 9.24 8.85
N ARG A 231 -5.35 9.54 9.63
CA ARG A 231 -5.51 10.19 10.95
C ARG A 231 -6.27 11.51 10.91
N ARG A 232 -5.88 12.42 10.01
CA ARG A 232 -6.51 13.73 9.85
C ARG A 232 -8.00 13.59 9.53
N GLU A 233 -8.32 12.62 8.67
CA GLU A 233 -9.67 12.26 8.26
C GLU A 233 -10.47 11.67 9.44
N ARG A 234 -9.89 10.77 10.24
CA ARG A 234 -10.50 10.26 11.49
C ARG A 234 -10.79 11.36 12.50
N THR A 235 -9.96 12.40 12.58
CA THR A 235 -10.24 13.53 13.47
C THR A 235 -11.53 14.25 13.08
N ILE A 236 -11.83 14.38 11.78
CA ILE A 236 -13.12 14.90 11.30
C ILE A 236 -14.27 13.99 11.76
N VAL A 237 -14.10 12.66 11.64
CA VAL A 237 -15.10 11.69 12.09
C VAL A 237 -15.38 11.82 13.59
N ARG A 238 -14.32 11.91 14.42
CA ARG A 238 -14.44 12.11 15.88
C ARG A 238 -15.11 13.45 16.20
N ALA A 239 -14.78 14.51 15.46
CA ALA A 239 -15.42 15.82 15.62
C ALA A 239 -16.92 15.77 15.30
N PHE A 240 -17.34 15.06 14.25
CA PHE A 240 -18.76 14.85 13.96
C PHE A 240 -19.48 14.03 15.03
N GLN A 241 -18.85 12.98 15.58
CA GLN A 241 -19.41 12.23 16.70
C GLN A 241 -19.64 13.14 17.91
N ARG A 242 -18.64 13.96 18.27
CA ARG A 242 -18.77 14.93 19.37
C ARG A 242 -19.86 15.96 19.11
N MET A 243 -19.89 16.53 17.91
CA MET A 243 -20.93 17.48 17.48
C MET A 243 -22.35 16.91 17.63
N LEU A 244 -22.53 15.61 17.40
CA LEU A 244 -23.81 14.94 17.57
C LEU A 244 -24.17 14.68 19.04
N GLU A 245 -23.18 14.53 19.92
CA GLU A 245 -23.34 14.32 21.36
C GLU A 245 -23.60 15.65 22.12
N THR A 246 -22.96 16.74 21.71
CA THR A 246 -23.02 18.03 22.41
C THR A 246 -24.06 18.98 21.81
N THR A 247 -24.91 19.58 22.65
CA THR A 247 -25.83 20.67 22.26
C THR A 247 -25.19 22.06 22.28
N ALA A 248 -24.06 22.23 22.98
CA ALA A 248 -23.33 23.48 23.08
C ALA A 248 -22.08 23.49 22.19
N THR A 249 -21.94 24.51 21.35
CA THR A 249 -20.70 24.79 20.61
C THR A 249 -19.69 25.43 21.56
N SER A 250 -18.56 24.79 21.81
CA SER A 250 -17.42 25.46 22.45
C SER A 250 -16.93 26.59 21.54
N VAL A 251 -16.61 27.75 22.12
CA VAL A 251 -16.02 28.88 21.39
C VAL A 251 -14.68 28.41 20.81
N TYR A 252 -14.59 28.34 19.48
CA TYR A 252 -13.35 28.01 18.79
C TYR A 252 -12.32 29.12 19.05
N ARG A 253 -11.28 28.81 19.82
CA ARG A 253 -10.13 29.71 19.99
C ARG A 253 -9.19 29.44 18.83
N LYS A 254 -9.00 30.43 17.95
CA LYS A 254 -7.98 30.37 16.91
C LYS A 254 -6.64 30.10 17.59
N GLY A 255 -5.96 29.02 17.18
CA GLY A 255 -4.65 28.67 17.73
C GLY A 255 -3.67 29.83 17.57
N ALA A 256 -2.71 29.95 18.49
CA ALA A 256 -1.63 30.91 18.34
C ALA A 256 -0.96 30.70 16.97
N LYS A 257 -0.71 31.81 16.26
CA LYS A 257 -0.10 31.80 14.93
C LYS A 257 1.31 31.21 15.05
N ARG A 258 1.46 29.90 14.80
CA ARG A 258 2.76 29.23 14.76
C ARG A 258 3.57 29.72 13.56
N ASP A 259 4.88 29.51 13.64
CA ASP A 259 5.88 29.97 12.67
C ASP A 259 5.42 29.76 11.23
N ALA A 260 5.57 30.80 10.41
CA ALA A 260 5.19 30.81 8.99
C ALA A 260 5.96 29.80 8.12
N ASP A 261 6.91 29.07 8.71
CA ASP A 261 7.83 28.14 8.04
C ASP A 261 7.32 26.70 8.00
N SER A 262 6.15 26.39 8.60
CA SER A 262 5.57 25.06 8.45
C SER A 262 4.95 24.85 7.08
N GLU A 263 5.31 23.73 6.43
CA GLU A 263 4.72 23.32 5.15
C GLU A 263 3.25 22.89 5.27
N GLU A 264 2.81 22.51 6.47
CA GLU A 264 1.45 22.00 6.73
C GLU A 264 0.74 22.85 7.79
N PRO A 265 -0.52 23.25 7.56
CA PRO A 265 -1.30 23.89 8.61
C PRO A 265 -1.48 22.95 9.81
N PRO A 266 -1.46 23.49 11.04
CA PRO A 266 -1.83 22.74 12.24
C PRO A 266 -3.16 22.01 12.04
N LEU A 267 -3.35 20.85 12.66
CA LEU A 267 -4.53 20.01 12.41
C LEU A 267 -5.86 20.77 12.58
N ALA A 268 -5.99 21.57 13.64
CA ALA A 268 -7.20 22.35 13.87
C ALA A 268 -7.44 23.37 12.75
N ASP A 269 -6.41 24.06 12.29
CA ASP A 269 -6.49 25.03 11.19
C ASP A 269 -6.78 24.34 9.85
N TRP A 270 -6.17 23.17 9.62
CA TRP A 270 -6.47 22.33 8.45
C TRP A 270 -7.94 21.89 8.44
N ILE A 271 -8.47 21.43 9.58
CA ILE A 271 -9.89 21.08 9.71
C ILE A 271 -10.76 22.32 9.52
N ALA A 272 -10.41 23.47 10.11
CA ALA A 272 -11.14 24.72 9.91
C ALA A 272 -11.20 25.14 8.43
N GLN A 273 -10.15 24.85 7.66
CA GLN A 273 -10.10 25.13 6.24
C GLN A 273 -10.94 24.16 5.40
N VAL A 274 -10.92 22.86 5.73
CA VAL A 274 -11.55 21.81 4.92
C VAL A 274 -13.00 21.54 5.35
N VAL A 275 -13.28 21.50 6.65
CA VAL A 275 -14.59 21.25 7.26
C VAL A 275 -14.79 22.21 8.45
N PRO A 276 -15.09 23.50 8.19
CA PRO A 276 -15.17 24.53 9.23
C PRO A 276 -16.13 24.19 10.36
N GLU A 277 -17.27 23.56 10.06
CA GLU A 277 -18.29 23.18 11.05
C GLU A 277 -17.80 22.11 12.04
N ALA A 278 -16.82 21.31 11.66
CA ALA A 278 -16.22 20.32 12.55
C ALA A 278 -15.17 20.94 13.49
N ALA A 279 -14.55 22.07 13.12
CA ALA A 279 -13.42 22.66 13.83
C ALA A 279 -13.70 22.99 15.31
N PRO A 280 -14.88 23.53 15.71
CA PRO A 280 -15.21 23.79 17.12
C PRO A 280 -15.22 22.54 18.00
N PHE A 281 -15.34 21.35 17.39
CA PHE A 281 -15.46 20.06 18.07
C PHE A 281 -14.16 19.24 18.03
N VAL A 282 -13.10 19.78 17.43
CA VAL A 282 -11.78 19.16 17.43
C VAL A 282 -11.11 19.43 18.77
N GLU A 283 -10.71 18.37 19.48
CA GLU A 283 -9.85 18.52 20.64
C GLU A 283 -8.45 18.97 20.17
N VAL A 284 -8.00 20.12 20.67
CA VAL A 284 -6.63 20.58 20.47
C VAL A 284 -5.74 19.71 21.36
N GLY A 285 -5.35 18.55 20.86
CA GLY A 285 -4.36 17.70 21.52
C GLY A 285 -3.07 18.51 21.75
N GLY A 286 -2.43 18.30 22.90
CA GLY A 286 -1.19 18.99 23.26
C GLY A 286 -0.14 18.97 22.15
N ALA A 287 0.75 19.95 22.12
CA ALA A 287 1.71 20.22 21.04
C ALA A 287 2.45 18.96 20.55
N ARG A 288 1.92 18.31 19.50
CA ARG A 288 2.63 17.27 18.76
C ARG A 288 3.52 17.91 17.71
N PRO A 289 4.67 17.29 17.39
CA PRO A 289 5.45 17.72 16.24
C PRO A 289 4.63 17.50 14.97
N GLU A 290 4.76 18.42 14.02
CA GLU A 290 4.13 18.29 12.70
C GLU A 290 4.81 17.18 11.91
N LYS A 291 6.14 17.15 11.93
CA LYS A 291 6.96 16.17 11.21
C LYS A 291 7.35 15.00 12.11
N THR A 292 7.30 13.79 11.56
CA THR A 292 7.87 12.62 12.23
C THR A 292 9.39 12.64 12.06
N GLY A 293 10.11 12.77 13.18
CA GLY A 293 11.56 12.68 13.23
C GLY A 293 12.09 11.37 12.63
N GLU A 294 13.35 11.36 12.21
CA GLU A 294 13.97 10.12 11.73
C GLU A 294 14.04 9.08 12.85
N LEU A 295 13.42 7.92 12.60
CA LEU A 295 13.55 6.78 13.48
C LEU A 295 14.85 6.06 13.14
N PRO A 296 15.69 5.73 14.14
CA PRO A 296 16.94 5.05 13.89
C PRO A 296 16.68 3.71 13.18
N ALA A 297 17.65 3.24 12.38
CA ALA A 297 17.55 1.92 11.78
C ALA A 297 17.37 0.83 12.85
N ALA A 298 16.73 -0.28 12.49
CA ALA A 298 16.64 -1.44 13.37
C ALA A 298 17.99 -2.15 13.44
N GLU A 299 18.44 -2.41 14.65
CA GLU A 299 19.67 -3.14 14.93
C GLU A 299 19.30 -4.49 15.55
N ALA A 300 19.85 -5.55 14.98
CA ALA A 300 19.48 -6.90 15.35
C ALA A 300 20.73 -7.73 15.66
N THR A 301 20.68 -8.46 16.78
CA THR A 301 21.74 -9.40 17.15
C THR A 301 21.76 -10.58 16.18
N GLU A 302 22.94 -11.19 15.99
CA GLU A 302 23.08 -12.36 15.11
C GLU A 302 22.22 -13.55 15.59
N ALA A 303 22.06 -13.71 16.91
CA ALA A 303 21.18 -14.72 17.48
C ALA A 303 19.71 -14.51 17.06
N ALA A 304 19.20 -13.28 17.10
CA ALA A 304 17.84 -12.96 16.69
C ALA A 304 17.64 -13.14 15.18
N LYS A 305 18.61 -12.73 14.36
CA LYS A 305 18.59 -12.98 12.90
C LYS A 305 18.51 -14.47 12.60
N LYS A 306 19.29 -15.28 13.32
CA LYS A 306 19.28 -16.74 13.18
C LYS A 306 17.92 -17.34 13.58
N ALA A 307 17.36 -16.93 14.72
CA ALA A 307 16.05 -17.40 15.18
C ALA A 307 14.93 -17.08 14.18
N VAL A 308 14.90 -15.86 13.64
CA VAL A 308 13.96 -15.45 12.58
C VAL A 308 14.13 -16.29 11.32
N ALA A 309 15.37 -16.52 10.88
CA ALA A 309 15.64 -17.34 9.70
C ALA A 309 15.20 -18.80 9.89
N GLU A 310 15.42 -19.38 11.07
CA GLU A 310 14.97 -20.72 11.42
C GLU A 310 13.45 -20.83 11.47
N ALA A 311 12.78 -19.85 12.09
CA ALA A 311 11.31 -19.78 12.14
C ALA A 311 10.70 -19.71 10.73
N ARG A 312 11.22 -18.83 9.86
CA ARG A 312 10.76 -18.71 8.46
C ARG A 312 11.01 -20.01 7.67
N LYS A 313 12.15 -20.68 7.90
CA LYS A 313 12.46 -21.97 7.26
C LYS A 313 11.54 -23.08 7.75
N ALA A 314 11.16 -23.08 9.04
CA ALA A 314 10.19 -24.03 9.58
C ALA A 314 8.79 -23.79 8.99
N ALA A 315 8.36 -22.53 8.91
CA ALA A 315 7.12 -22.13 8.26
C ALA A 315 7.07 -22.57 6.78
N GLU A 316 8.15 -22.37 6.02
CA GLU A 316 8.27 -22.84 4.64
C GLU A 316 8.06 -24.35 4.54
N LYS A 317 8.70 -25.13 5.43
CA LYS A 317 8.56 -26.61 5.43
C LYS A 317 7.12 -27.04 5.72
N ASN A 318 6.44 -26.36 6.64
CA ASN A 318 5.07 -26.69 7.05
C ASN A 318 4.03 -26.28 5.98
N ALA A 319 4.25 -25.15 5.33
CA ALA A 319 3.35 -24.62 4.30
C ALA A 319 3.65 -25.15 2.89
N ALA A 320 4.76 -25.86 2.69
CA ALA A 320 5.07 -26.52 1.43
C ALA A 320 3.91 -27.45 1.05
N PRO A 321 3.18 -27.20 -0.05
CA PRO A 321 2.08 -28.07 -0.44
C PRO A 321 2.65 -29.48 -0.59
N ARG A 322 2.05 -30.47 0.09
CA ARG A 322 2.34 -31.91 -0.10
C ARG A 322 2.50 -32.09 -1.59
N LYS A 323 3.69 -32.50 -2.05
CA LYS A 323 4.11 -32.50 -3.46
C LYS A 323 3.11 -33.32 -4.29
N ALA A 324 1.97 -32.74 -4.65
CA ALA A 324 1.03 -33.27 -5.61
C ALA A 324 1.79 -33.23 -6.92
N VAL A 325 2.29 -34.39 -7.31
CA VAL A 325 3.39 -34.49 -8.27
C VAL A 325 2.94 -33.81 -9.55
N ARG A 326 3.68 -32.77 -9.95
CA ARG A 326 3.62 -32.05 -11.24
C ARG A 326 3.96 -32.97 -12.43
N LYS A 327 3.50 -34.24 -12.41
CA LYS A 327 3.73 -35.22 -13.47
C LYS A 327 3.15 -34.72 -14.77
N VAL A 328 1.95 -34.13 -14.79
CA VAL A 328 1.29 -33.74 -16.05
C VAL A 328 2.12 -32.73 -16.87
N GLY A 329 2.66 -31.67 -16.26
CA GLY A 329 3.46 -30.68 -17.00
C GLY A 329 4.80 -31.24 -17.49
N ARG A 330 5.47 -32.07 -16.67
CA ARG A 330 6.69 -32.78 -17.10
C ARG A 330 6.39 -33.82 -18.15
N VAL A 331 5.25 -34.50 -18.07
CA VAL A 331 4.78 -35.49 -19.03
C VAL A 331 4.46 -34.81 -20.36
N VAL A 332 3.79 -33.65 -20.37
CA VAL A 332 3.55 -32.89 -21.63
C VAL A 332 4.86 -32.41 -22.26
N VAL A 333 5.79 -31.86 -21.48
CA VAL A 333 7.11 -31.44 -22.00
C VAL A 333 7.93 -32.66 -22.46
N LEU A 334 7.90 -33.75 -21.70
CA LEU A 334 8.56 -35.01 -22.07
C LEU A 334 7.95 -35.57 -23.35
N TRP A 335 6.62 -35.60 -23.48
CA TRP A 335 5.93 -36.05 -24.69
C TRP A 335 6.25 -35.16 -25.88
N ALA A 336 6.27 -33.84 -25.73
CA ALA A 336 6.69 -32.94 -26.80
C ALA A 336 8.14 -33.21 -27.23
N ALA A 337 9.04 -33.43 -26.27
CA ALA A 337 10.42 -33.81 -26.56
C ALA A 337 10.53 -35.20 -27.19
N LEU A 338 9.73 -36.17 -26.75
CA LEU A 338 9.72 -37.55 -27.27
C LEU A 338 9.16 -37.60 -28.69
N VAL A 339 8.10 -36.84 -28.98
CA VAL A 339 7.57 -36.66 -30.33
C VAL A 339 8.62 -35.99 -31.22
N ALA A 340 9.29 -34.93 -30.74
CA ALA A 340 10.36 -34.29 -31.52
C ALA A 340 11.54 -35.24 -31.80
N VAL A 341 11.99 -36.00 -30.81
CA VAL A 341 13.05 -37.01 -30.98
C VAL A 341 12.60 -38.13 -31.91
N PHE A 342 11.37 -38.63 -31.76
CA PHE A 342 10.82 -39.66 -32.64
C PHE A 342 10.75 -39.20 -34.09
N VAL A 343 10.29 -37.97 -34.34
CA VAL A 343 10.27 -37.38 -35.69
C VAL A 343 11.69 -37.20 -36.23
N ALA A 344 12.66 -36.80 -35.41
CA ALA A 344 14.06 -36.66 -35.83
C ALA A 344 14.67 -38.02 -36.19
N VAL A 345 14.44 -39.05 -35.37
CA VAL A 345 14.91 -40.42 -35.62
C VAL A 345 14.23 -41.03 -36.84
N TYR A 346 12.92 -40.82 -37.00
CA TYR A 346 12.17 -41.30 -38.18
C TYR A 346 12.73 -40.69 -39.48
N ASN A 347 13.02 -39.39 -39.51
CA ASN A 347 13.62 -38.75 -40.68
C ASN A 347 15.07 -39.20 -40.94
N ALA A 348 15.85 -39.46 -39.89
CA ALA A 348 17.23 -39.96 -40.04
C ALA A 348 17.29 -41.42 -40.51
N LEU A 349 16.28 -42.22 -40.18
CA LEU A 349 16.17 -43.63 -40.55
C LEU A 349 15.32 -43.87 -41.80
N ALA A 350 14.56 -42.89 -42.26
CA ALA A 350 13.83 -42.99 -43.51
C ALA A 350 14.85 -43.23 -44.65
N PRO A 351 14.79 -44.38 -45.34
CA PRO A 351 15.79 -44.74 -46.33
C PRO A 351 15.76 -43.70 -47.46
N SER A 352 16.86 -42.97 -47.60
CA SER A 352 17.11 -42.07 -48.73
C SER A 352 17.19 -42.89 -50.01
N GLY A 353 16.04 -43.18 -50.62
CA GLY A 353 15.94 -43.82 -51.94
C GLY A 353 16.81 -45.07 -52.12
N ALA A 354 16.28 -46.23 -51.75
CA ALA A 354 16.65 -47.43 -52.48
C ALA A 354 16.15 -47.24 -53.92
N GLY A 355 17.07 -46.94 -54.85
CA GLY A 355 16.76 -46.62 -56.23
C GLY A 355 15.91 -47.69 -56.91
N SER A 356 14.68 -47.35 -57.27
CA SER A 356 13.87 -48.14 -58.18
C SER A 356 14.20 -47.71 -59.61
N GLY A 357 15.17 -48.38 -60.24
CA GLY A 357 15.26 -48.40 -61.69
C GLY A 357 13.98 -49.05 -62.24
N GLY A 358 13.07 -48.25 -62.80
CA GLY A 358 11.77 -48.78 -63.21
C GLY A 358 10.81 -47.82 -63.92
N GLY A 359 11.30 -47.03 -64.90
CA GLY A 359 10.61 -46.75 -66.16
C GLY A 359 9.17 -46.23 -66.24
N TYR A 360 8.58 -45.62 -65.22
CA TYR A 360 7.29 -44.90 -65.33
C TYR A 360 7.51 -43.39 -65.20
N GLU A 361 6.85 -42.62 -66.07
CA GLU A 361 6.95 -41.15 -66.18
C GLU A 361 6.99 -40.47 -64.79
N ASP A 362 8.16 -39.88 -64.50
CA ASP A 362 8.49 -39.15 -63.27
C ASP A 362 7.55 -37.97 -63.07
N VAL A 363 6.54 -38.14 -62.21
CA VAL A 363 5.97 -37.02 -61.47
C VAL A 363 7.02 -36.66 -60.42
N PRO A 364 7.61 -35.45 -60.41
CA PRO A 364 8.56 -35.06 -59.39
C PRO A 364 7.84 -35.07 -58.03
N GLU A 365 8.04 -36.12 -57.24
CA GLU A 365 7.67 -36.12 -55.84
C GLU A 365 8.53 -35.05 -55.14
N GLU A 366 7.96 -33.87 -54.92
CA GLU A 366 8.62 -32.83 -54.13
C GLU A 366 8.95 -33.43 -52.75
N PRO A 367 10.24 -33.48 -52.35
CA PRO A 367 10.63 -34.06 -51.07
C PRO A 367 9.94 -33.27 -49.95
N MET A 368 9.11 -33.96 -49.18
CA MET A 368 8.39 -33.38 -48.05
C MET A 368 9.40 -32.70 -47.11
N ASP A 369 9.24 -31.39 -46.89
CA ASP A 369 10.15 -30.59 -46.06
C ASP A 369 10.28 -31.22 -44.65
N PRO A 370 11.45 -31.79 -44.29
CA PRO A 370 11.63 -32.49 -43.02
C PRO A 370 11.49 -31.56 -41.81
N ILE A 371 11.51 -30.23 -42.01
CA ILE A 371 11.45 -29.22 -40.97
C ILE A 371 10.00 -28.76 -40.70
N LEU A 372 9.08 -28.94 -41.65
CA LEU A 372 7.65 -28.60 -41.51
C LEU A 372 6.97 -29.22 -40.26
N PRO A 373 7.10 -30.52 -39.94
CA PRO A 373 6.47 -31.10 -38.75
C PRO A 373 6.99 -30.47 -37.44
N PHE A 374 8.28 -30.11 -37.38
CA PHE A 374 8.85 -29.42 -36.22
C PHE A 374 8.25 -28.02 -36.04
N GLY A 375 8.09 -27.28 -37.14
CA GLY A 375 7.44 -25.97 -37.13
C GLY A 375 6.00 -26.04 -36.61
N LEU A 376 5.21 -27.01 -37.08
CA LEU A 376 3.83 -27.22 -36.63
C LEU A 376 3.74 -27.63 -35.16
N ILE A 377 4.59 -28.56 -34.70
CA ILE A 377 4.65 -28.95 -33.28
C ILE A 377 5.00 -27.73 -32.43
N PHE A 378 5.99 -26.94 -32.85
CA PHE A 378 6.39 -25.75 -32.13
C PHE A 378 5.25 -24.73 -32.05
N LEU A 379 4.55 -24.47 -33.16
CA LEU A 379 3.41 -23.56 -33.21
C LEU A 379 2.27 -24.01 -32.29
N VAL A 380 1.95 -25.31 -32.26
CA VAL A 380 0.95 -25.88 -31.35
C VAL A 380 1.37 -25.70 -29.89
N VAL A 381 2.62 -26.04 -29.54
CA VAL A 381 3.15 -25.86 -28.18
C VAL A 381 3.09 -24.39 -27.78
N PHE A 382 3.48 -23.48 -28.67
CA PHE A 382 3.44 -22.04 -28.45
C PHE A 382 2.01 -21.53 -28.23
N ALA A 383 1.06 -21.96 -29.07
CA ALA A 383 -0.36 -21.62 -28.93
C ALA A 383 -0.93 -22.13 -27.61
N VAL A 384 -0.60 -23.37 -27.19
CA VAL A 384 -1.00 -23.93 -25.89
C VAL A 384 -0.40 -23.12 -24.74
N LEU A 385 0.88 -22.72 -24.83
CA LEU A 385 1.52 -21.89 -23.80
C LEU A 385 0.86 -20.51 -23.69
N ILE A 386 0.57 -19.84 -24.81
CA ILE A 386 -0.15 -18.56 -24.83
C ILE A 386 -1.55 -18.73 -24.27
N GLY A 387 -2.33 -19.70 -24.76
CA GLY A 387 -3.69 -19.96 -24.28
C GLY A 387 -3.72 -20.23 -22.78
N THR A 388 -2.76 -21.01 -22.28
CA THR A 388 -2.56 -21.25 -20.84
C THR A 388 -2.25 -19.94 -20.10
N ARG A 389 -1.33 -19.11 -20.61
CA ARG A 389 -0.98 -17.82 -19.99
C ARG A 389 -2.16 -16.85 -19.96
N VAL A 390 -2.94 -16.76 -21.03
CA VAL A 390 -4.15 -15.94 -21.12
C VAL A 390 -5.20 -16.44 -20.13
N TYR A 391 -5.45 -17.75 -20.06
CA TYR A 391 -6.36 -18.34 -19.08
C TYR A 391 -5.95 -17.98 -17.64
N TRP A 392 -4.66 -18.12 -17.30
CA TRP A 392 -4.15 -17.74 -15.98
C TRP A 392 -4.27 -16.26 -15.70
N PHE A 393 -4.06 -15.40 -16.70
CA PHE A 393 -4.22 -13.96 -16.57
C PHE A 393 -5.69 -13.57 -16.29
N LEU A 394 -6.65 -14.13 -17.04
CA LEU A 394 -8.07 -13.91 -16.81
C LEU A 394 -8.52 -14.42 -15.44
N ARG A 395 -8.03 -15.60 -15.05
CA ARG A 395 -8.28 -16.16 -13.72
C ARG A 395 -7.68 -15.29 -12.62
N ALA A 396 -6.45 -14.80 -12.78
CA ALA A 396 -5.79 -13.89 -11.84
C ALA A 396 -6.61 -12.62 -11.64
N ARG A 397 -7.17 -12.07 -12.73
CA ARG A 397 -8.07 -10.92 -12.65
C ARG A 397 -9.31 -11.22 -11.82
N LYS A 398 -9.98 -12.35 -12.07
CA LYS A 398 -11.17 -12.76 -11.31
C LYS A 398 -10.86 -12.96 -9.83
N GLU A 399 -9.78 -13.67 -9.52
CA GLU A 399 -9.37 -13.91 -8.14
C GLU A 399 -8.97 -12.59 -7.45
N SER A 400 -8.29 -11.66 -8.15
CA SER A 400 -7.93 -10.33 -7.62
C SER A 400 -9.16 -9.49 -7.29
N GLN A 401 -10.20 -9.53 -8.14
CA GLN A 401 -11.48 -8.89 -7.84
C GLN A 401 -12.15 -9.53 -6.63
N GLY A 402 -12.07 -10.86 -6.50
CA GLY A 402 -12.53 -11.59 -5.32
C GLY A 402 -11.79 -11.17 -4.04
N LEU A 403 -10.48 -10.94 -4.12
CA LEU A 403 -9.68 -10.41 -3.00
C LEU A 403 -10.17 -9.03 -2.58
N PHE A 404 -10.34 -8.09 -3.51
CA PHE A 404 -10.83 -6.75 -3.19
C PHE A 404 -12.24 -6.77 -2.61
N ALA A 405 -13.15 -7.58 -3.16
CA ALA A 405 -14.47 -7.77 -2.60
C ALA A 405 -14.41 -8.29 -1.14
N ALA A 406 -13.54 -9.27 -0.87
CA ALA A 406 -13.36 -9.82 0.48
C ALA A 406 -12.77 -8.77 1.45
N LEU A 407 -11.77 -8.00 1.02
CA LEU A 407 -11.20 -6.90 1.81
C LEU A 407 -12.25 -5.83 2.11
N ASN A 408 -13.11 -5.51 1.15
CA ASN A 408 -14.18 -4.52 1.32
C ASN A 408 -15.28 -5.03 2.27
N LEU A 409 -15.57 -6.34 2.31
CA LEU A 409 -16.44 -6.93 3.32
C LEU A 409 -15.85 -6.77 4.72
N VAL A 410 -14.56 -7.11 4.89
CA VAL A 410 -13.86 -6.94 6.18
C VAL A 410 -13.86 -5.48 6.62
N ALA A 411 -13.56 -4.55 5.71
CA ALA A 411 -13.52 -3.12 6.02
C ALA A 411 -14.90 -2.53 6.38
N LYS A 412 -15.99 -3.14 5.93
CA LYS A 412 -17.37 -2.78 6.31
C LYS A 412 -17.84 -3.43 7.61
N GLY A 413 -16.98 -4.18 8.31
CA GLY A 413 -17.32 -4.91 9.53
C GLY A 413 -17.94 -6.30 9.31
N ASN A 414 -18.10 -6.75 8.07
CA ASN A 414 -18.60 -8.09 7.75
C ASN A 414 -17.49 -9.15 7.88
N PHE A 415 -16.92 -9.27 9.09
CA PHE A 415 -15.73 -10.06 9.37
C PHE A 415 -15.89 -11.55 9.05
N ALA A 416 -17.05 -12.14 9.33
CA ALA A 416 -17.29 -13.56 9.09
C ALA A 416 -17.31 -13.89 7.58
N GLU A 417 -18.10 -13.14 6.81
CA GLU A 417 -18.21 -13.34 5.36
C GLU A 417 -16.90 -12.99 4.64
N GLY A 418 -16.30 -11.85 4.99
CA GLY A 418 -15.02 -11.42 4.45
C GLY A 418 -13.90 -12.40 4.78
N GLY A 419 -13.83 -12.87 6.03
CA GLY A 419 -12.87 -13.88 6.47
C GLY A 419 -13.03 -15.21 5.73
N ALA A 420 -14.26 -15.70 5.56
CA ALA A 420 -14.53 -16.92 4.79
C ALA A 420 -14.14 -16.77 3.30
N ALA A 421 -14.36 -15.59 2.72
CA ALA A 421 -13.94 -15.30 1.35
C ALA A 421 -12.41 -15.27 1.21
N LEU A 422 -11.70 -14.64 2.16
CA LEU A 422 -10.25 -14.64 2.22
C LEU A 422 -9.69 -16.06 2.41
N GLU A 423 -10.30 -16.87 3.28
CA GLU A 423 -9.87 -18.27 3.50
C GLU A 423 -9.92 -19.08 2.21
N ARG A 424 -10.96 -18.91 1.38
CA ARG A 424 -11.01 -19.58 0.06
C ARG A 424 -9.85 -19.14 -0.83
N LEU A 425 -9.45 -17.87 -0.78
CA LEU A 425 -8.38 -17.32 -1.61
C LEU A 425 -6.98 -17.75 -1.15
N THR A 426 -6.79 -18.22 0.09
CA THR A 426 -5.51 -18.81 0.54
C THR A 426 -5.16 -20.10 -0.24
N SER A 427 -6.19 -20.75 -0.81
CA SER A 427 -6.04 -21.92 -1.69
C SER A 427 -5.70 -21.57 -3.15
N SER A 428 -5.57 -20.27 -3.49
CA SER A 428 -5.25 -19.84 -4.85
C SER A 428 -3.94 -20.44 -5.35
N ARG A 429 -3.92 -20.77 -6.64
CA ARG A 429 -2.71 -21.24 -7.33
C ARG A 429 -1.73 -20.11 -7.65
N LEU A 430 -2.13 -18.86 -7.45
CA LEU A 430 -1.32 -17.67 -7.61
C LEU A 430 -0.72 -17.29 -6.24
N PRO A 431 0.58 -17.55 -6.00
CA PRO A 431 1.11 -17.47 -4.64
C PRO A 431 1.09 -16.05 -4.06
N ILE A 432 1.20 -15.02 -4.90
CA ILE A 432 1.06 -13.61 -4.46
C ILE A 432 -0.35 -13.37 -3.90
N LEU A 433 -1.39 -13.85 -4.60
CA LEU A 433 -2.77 -13.66 -4.17
C LEU A 433 -3.09 -14.45 -2.90
N ALA A 434 -2.62 -15.70 -2.83
CA ALA A 434 -2.73 -16.49 -1.61
C ALA A 434 -2.01 -15.81 -0.43
N ALA A 435 -0.82 -15.25 -0.65
CA ALA A 435 -0.09 -14.49 0.36
C ALA A 435 -0.81 -13.22 0.80
N GLN A 436 -1.45 -12.48 -0.13
CA GLN A 436 -2.28 -11.32 0.20
C GLN A 436 -3.49 -11.71 1.05
N ALA A 437 -4.13 -12.84 0.73
CA ALA A 437 -5.24 -13.36 1.52
C ALA A 437 -4.79 -13.77 2.94
N GLU A 438 -3.64 -14.45 3.07
CA GLU A 438 -3.07 -14.78 4.38
C GLU A 438 -2.69 -13.52 5.17
N HIS A 439 -2.12 -12.50 4.53
CA HIS A 439 -1.84 -11.22 5.18
C HIS A 439 -3.11 -10.54 5.69
N ALA A 440 -4.17 -10.51 4.88
CA ALA A 440 -5.45 -9.93 5.29
C ALA A 440 -6.09 -10.71 6.46
N LEU A 441 -5.98 -12.05 6.46
CA LEU A 441 -6.41 -12.89 7.58
C LEU A 441 -5.55 -12.69 8.83
N ALA A 442 -4.25 -12.42 8.68
CA ALA A 442 -3.38 -12.06 9.80
C ALA A 442 -3.86 -10.77 10.47
N LEU A 443 -4.12 -9.73 9.67
CA LEU A 443 -4.67 -8.46 10.18
C LEU A 443 -6.04 -8.64 10.85
N LEU A 444 -6.90 -9.51 10.31
CA LEU A 444 -8.19 -9.82 10.92
C LEU A 444 -8.05 -10.57 12.25
N ALA A 445 -7.18 -11.58 12.31
CA ALA A 445 -6.89 -12.31 13.54
C ALA A 445 -6.26 -11.39 14.61
N GLU A 446 -5.36 -10.49 14.21
CA GLU A 446 -4.77 -9.47 15.07
C GLU A 446 -5.86 -8.55 15.66
N LYS A 447 -6.79 -8.04 14.83
CA LYS A 447 -7.96 -7.27 15.29
C LYS A 447 -8.83 -8.03 16.28
N GLN A 448 -8.97 -9.35 16.09
CA GLN A 448 -9.72 -10.23 16.97
C GLN A 448 -8.94 -10.66 18.22
N SER A 449 -7.73 -10.12 18.41
CA SER A 449 -6.82 -10.43 19.53
C SER A 449 -6.28 -11.87 19.52
N ASP A 450 -6.37 -12.57 18.38
CA ASP A 450 -5.71 -13.88 18.17
C ASP A 450 -4.29 -13.69 17.61
N LEU A 451 -3.36 -13.32 18.49
CA LEU A 451 -1.97 -13.02 18.11
C LEU A 451 -1.24 -14.24 17.53
N ARG A 452 -1.55 -15.45 18.03
CA ARG A 452 -0.90 -16.69 17.57
C ARG A 452 -1.41 -17.09 16.20
N GLY A 453 -2.73 -17.05 15.98
CA GLY A 453 -3.32 -17.28 14.67
C GLY A 453 -2.84 -16.25 13.66
N ALA A 454 -2.74 -14.98 14.05
CA ALA A 454 -2.17 -13.94 13.19
C ALA A 454 -0.71 -14.24 12.79
N LEU A 455 0.13 -14.67 13.73
CA LEU A 455 1.54 -14.99 13.45
C LEU A 455 1.67 -16.15 12.45
N ASP A 456 0.88 -17.20 12.67
CA ASP A 456 0.82 -18.39 11.81
C ASP A 456 0.32 -18.04 10.39
N ARG A 457 -0.62 -17.10 10.26
CA ARG A 457 -1.05 -16.54 8.97
C ARG A 457 0.08 -15.78 8.26
N CYS A 458 0.83 -14.94 8.98
CA CYS A 458 2.00 -14.27 8.41
C CYS A 458 3.04 -15.29 7.89
N ASP A 459 3.28 -16.34 8.66
CA ASP A 459 4.23 -17.41 8.32
C ASP A 459 3.81 -18.19 7.08
N ARG A 460 2.51 -18.54 6.97
CA ARG A 460 1.95 -19.11 5.73
C ARG A 460 2.10 -18.16 4.54
N GLY A 461 1.80 -16.87 4.72
CA GLY A 461 1.95 -15.85 3.70
C GLY A 461 3.37 -15.76 3.17
N LEU A 462 4.36 -15.68 4.08
CA LEU A 462 5.78 -15.67 3.73
C LEU A 462 6.22 -16.93 2.99
N ALA A 463 5.73 -18.10 3.41
CA ALA A 463 6.02 -19.36 2.74
C ALA A 463 5.50 -19.44 1.30
N ARG A 464 4.44 -18.71 0.95
CA ARG A 464 3.97 -18.60 -0.45
C ARG A 464 4.94 -17.80 -1.33
N LEU A 465 5.76 -16.93 -0.73
CA LEU A 465 6.64 -15.99 -1.42
C LEU A 465 8.10 -16.48 -1.55
N VAL A 466 8.40 -17.74 -1.21
CA VAL A 466 9.80 -18.22 -1.17
C VAL A 466 10.48 -18.24 -2.54
N LYS A 467 9.74 -18.50 -3.62
CA LYS A 467 10.32 -18.56 -4.97
C LYS A 467 10.87 -17.19 -5.36
N TYR A 468 12.14 -17.13 -5.76
CA TYR A 468 12.85 -15.89 -6.09
C TYR A 468 12.05 -14.90 -6.94
N ALA A 469 11.50 -15.35 -8.08
CA ALA A 469 10.71 -14.48 -8.96
C ALA A 469 9.44 -13.91 -8.29
N ILE A 470 8.80 -14.69 -7.42
CA ILE A 470 7.61 -14.27 -6.65
C ILE A 470 8.02 -13.30 -5.54
N ARG A 471 9.11 -13.61 -4.83
CA ARG A 471 9.68 -12.77 -3.79
C ARG A 471 10.02 -11.37 -4.31
N ILE A 472 10.65 -11.30 -5.48
CA ILE A 472 10.95 -10.03 -6.17
C ILE A 472 9.66 -9.29 -6.51
N SER A 473 8.65 -9.98 -7.05
CA SER A 473 7.40 -9.33 -7.44
C SER A 473 6.61 -8.79 -6.23
N ALA A 474 6.85 -9.33 -5.04
CA ALA A 474 6.23 -8.91 -3.79
C ALA A 474 7.12 -7.96 -2.96
N SER A 475 8.34 -7.61 -3.42
CA SER A 475 9.35 -6.95 -2.58
C SER A 475 9.00 -5.54 -2.14
N ASP A 476 8.08 -4.89 -2.84
CA ASP A 476 7.86 -3.45 -2.68
C ASP A 476 6.80 -3.14 -1.63
N ILE A 477 5.83 -4.04 -1.46
CA ILE A 477 4.67 -3.84 -0.58
C ILE A 477 4.39 -5.10 0.22
N LEU A 478 3.91 -6.17 -0.43
CA LEU A 478 3.36 -7.34 0.28
C LEU A 478 4.37 -8.08 1.17
N LEU A 479 5.59 -8.30 0.69
CA LEU A 479 6.61 -8.99 1.48
C LEU A 479 7.00 -8.15 2.71
N PRO A 480 7.37 -6.86 2.56
CA PRO A 480 7.57 -5.98 3.71
C PRO A 480 6.37 -5.86 4.65
N ASP A 481 5.14 -5.84 4.13
CA ASP A 481 3.92 -5.80 4.95
C ASP A 481 3.83 -7.04 5.86
N LEU A 482 3.97 -8.25 5.29
CA LEU A 482 4.01 -9.51 6.06
C LEU A 482 5.12 -9.53 7.11
N ILE A 483 6.30 -9.01 6.78
CA ILE A 483 7.44 -8.89 7.70
C ILE A 483 7.13 -7.91 8.83
N SER A 484 6.56 -6.75 8.51
CA SER A 484 6.23 -5.72 9.50
C SER A 484 5.12 -6.17 10.45
N GLU A 485 4.11 -6.87 9.94
CA GLU A 485 3.03 -7.42 10.75
C GLU A 485 3.56 -8.55 11.64
N ARG A 486 4.40 -9.43 11.09
CA ARG A 486 5.08 -10.45 11.89
C ARG A 486 5.93 -9.83 13.00
N ALA A 487 6.68 -8.77 12.72
CA ALA A 487 7.48 -8.05 13.71
C ALA A 487 6.60 -7.49 14.84
N PHE A 488 5.45 -6.90 14.50
CA PHE A 488 4.48 -6.41 15.47
C PHE A 488 3.94 -7.53 16.37
N LEU A 489 3.54 -8.65 15.78
CA LEU A 489 3.04 -9.81 16.53
C LEU A 489 4.10 -10.41 17.44
N LEU A 490 5.36 -10.47 17.00
CA LEU A 490 6.48 -10.90 17.83
C LEU A 490 6.68 -9.95 19.02
N ALA A 491 6.62 -8.63 18.80
CA ALA A 491 6.69 -7.65 19.88
C ALA A 491 5.51 -7.80 20.87
N ALA A 492 4.30 -8.03 20.39
CA ALA A 492 3.11 -8.27 21.20
C ALA A 492 3.21 -9.52 22.08
N MET A 493 3.98 -10.51 21.64
CA MET A 493 4.24 -11.77 22.34
C MET A 493 5.58 -11.78 23.09
N ASP A 494 6.13 -10.61 23.43
CA ASP A 494 7.37 -10.42 24.19
C ASP A 494 8.65 -10.96 23.53
N ARG A 495 8.63 -11.18 22.21
CA ARG A 495 9.77 -11.65 21.40
C ARG A 495 10.49 -10.47 20.73
N HIS A 496 10.86 -9.46 21.53
CA HIS A 496 11.35 -8.16 21.05
C HIS A 496 12.61 -8.23 20.18
N ALA A 497 13.57 -9.08 20.53
CA ALA A 497 14.81 -9.21 19.75
C ALA A 497 14.52 -9.74 18.33
N GLU A 498 13.59 -10.70 18.21
CA GLU A 498 13.15 -11.20 16.90
C GLU A 498 12.35 -10.14 16.13
N ALA A 499 11.56 -9.33 16.83
CA ALA A 499 10.82 -8.22 16.21
C ALA A 499 11.77 -7.18 15.59
N GLU A 500 12.83 -6.76 16.28
CA GLU A 500 13.86 -5.88 15.71
C GLU A 500 14.62 -6.55 14.55
N ALA A 501 14.86 -7.87 14.61
CA ALA A 501 15.47 -8.61 13.50
C ALA A 501 14.59 -8.64 12.24
N GLU A 502 13.26 -8.79 12.40
CA GLU A 502 12.31 -8.66 11.30
C GLU A 502 12.33 -7.24 10.71
N LEU A 503 12.28 -6.20 11.56
CA LEU A 503 12.37 -4.79 11.14
C LEU A 503 13.67 -4.48 10.37
N ALA A 504 14.81 -5.00 10.83
CA ALA A 504 16.10 -4.82 10.18
C ALA A 504 16.14 -5.44 8.76
N SER A 505 15.23 -6.36 8.45
CA SER A 505 15.10 -6.97 7.12
C SER A 505 14.23 -6.18 6.14
N LEU A 506 13.57 -5.09 6.59
CA LEU A 506 12.72 -4.27 5.74
C LEU A 506 13.56 -3.46 4.73
N PRO A 507 13.15 -3.41 3.45
CA PRO A 507 13.89 -2.66 2.44
C PRO A 507 13.79 -1.15 2.70
N PRO A 508 14.83 -0.34 2.37
CA PRO A 508 14.81 1.10 2.58
C PRO A 508 13.66 1.83 1.88
N ALA A 509 13.26 1.37 0.68
CA ALA A 509 12.20 1.97 -0.13
C ALA A 509 10.79 1.42 0.19
N TYR A 510 10.59 0.78 1.35
CA TYR A 510 9.27 0.33 1.78
C TYR A 510 8.42 1.55 2.19
N PRO A 511 7.26 1.80 1.54
CA PRO A 511 6.44 3.01 1.74
C PRO A 511 5.87 3.21 3.15
N TYR A 512 5.91 2.18 4.00
CA TYR A 512 5.42 2.23 5.37
C TYR A 512 6.51 1.87 6.39
N LYS A 513 7.79 2.05 6.02
CA LYS A 513 8.92 1.69 6.89
C LYS A 513 8.87 2.45 8.21
N SER A 514 8.62 3.77 8.15
CA SER A 514 8.57 4.61 9.34
C SER A 514 7.43 4.18 10.27
N ARG A 515 6.27 3.83 9.69
CA ARG A 515 5.13 3.27 10.45
C ARG A 515 5.50 1.95 11.13
N ALA A 516 6.11 1.02 10.40
CA ALA A 516 6.50 -0.29 10.92
C ALA A 516 7.48 -0.15 12.10
N LEU A 517 8.54 0.65 11.93
CA LEU A 517 9.51 0.92 13.00
C LEU A 517 8.84 1.52 14.23
N PHE A 518 7.99 2.52 14.04
CA PHE A 518 7.28 3.17 15.14
C PHE A 518 6.39 2.20 15.92
N ARG A 519 5.48 1.51 15.22
CA ARG A 519 4.46 0.63 15.82
C ARG A 519 5.09 -0.49 16.64
N VAL A 520 6.09 -1.18 16.08
CA VAL A 520 6.76 -2.31 16.73
C VAL A 520 7.57 -1.86 17.95
N ARG A 521 8.25 -0.71 17.88
CA ARG A 521 9.06 -0.18 19.00
C ARG A 521 8.21 0.40 20.11
N LEU A 522 7.13 1.10 19.76
CA LEU A 522 6.15 1.57 20.72
C LEU A 522 5.62 0.39 21.52
N LEU A 523 5.13 -0.64 20.83
CA LEU A 523 4.59 -1.83 21.49
C LEU A 523 5.65 -2.57 22.31
N SER A 524 6.88 -2.72 21.79
CA SER A 524 7.95 -3.39 22.53
C SER A 524 8.25 -2.71 23.86
N ARG A 525 8.32 -1.37 23.89
CA ARG A 525 8.52 -0.61 25.14
C ARG A 525 7.37 -0.77 26.12
N ILE A 526 6.13 -0.73 25.62
CA ILE A 526 4.93 -0.93 26.44
C ILE A 526 4.94 -2.32 27.09
N ARG A 527 5.22 -3.36 26.29
CA ARG A 527 5.30 -4.76 26.75
C ARG A 527 6.42 -5.01 27.75
N GLN A 528 7.53 -4.28 27.62
CA GLN A 528 8.63 -4.28 28.59
C GLN A 528 8.32 -3.49 29.88
N GLY A 529 7.17 -2.81 29.95
CA GLY A 529 6.78 -1.98 31.10
C GLY A 529 7.39 -0.58 31.10
N ASP A 530 8.15 -0.21 30.06
CA ASP A 530 8.77 1.10 29.93
C ASP A 530 7.80 2.12 29.30
N LEU A 531 6.76 2.47 30.06
CA LEU A 531 5.73 3.41 29.63
C LEU A 531 6.27 4.84 29.43
N ARG A 532 7.37 5.20 30.10
CA ARG A 532 8.01 6.51 29.95
C ARG A 532 8.68 6.64 28.58
N SER A 533 9.56 5.71 28.21
CA SER A 533 10.19 5.73 26.89
C SER A 533 9.17 5.50 25.77
N ALA A 534 8.09 4.75 26.04
CA ALA A 534 6.97 4.62 25.11
C ALA A 534 6.27 5.97 24.88
N ALA A 535 5.99 6.72 25.94
CA ALA A 535 5.40 8.06 25.85
C ALA A 535 6.33 9.06 25.14
N GLU A 536 7.63 9.02 25.40
CA GLU A 536 8.62 9.84 24.69
C GLU A 536 8.68 9.52 23.18
N LEU A 537 8.58 8.24 22.81
CA LEU A 537 8.47 7.85 21.39
C LEU A 537 7.15 8.35 20.79
N ALA A 538 6.04 8.18 21.51
CA ALA A 538 4.71 8.63 21.09
C ALA A 538 4.65 10.14 20.87
N THR A 539 5.34 10.94 21.70
CA THR A 539 5.43 12.39 21.55
C THR A 539 6.26 12.80 20.32
N ARG A 540 7.22 11.98 19.90
CA ARG A 540 8.00 12.23 18.66
C ARG A 540 7.28 11.81 17.37
N ALA A 541 6.17 11.08 17.49
CA ALA A 541 5.37 10.68 16.34
C ALA A 541 4.67 11.92 15.77
N GLY A 542 4.97 12.25 14.52
CA GLY A 542 4.24 13.27 13.80
C GLY A 542 2.79 12.84 13.58
N LEU A 543 1.93 13.81 13.34
CA LEU A 543 0.51 13.55 13.08
C LEU A 543 0.30 12.66 11.85
N ASP A 544 1.15 12.81 10.84
CA ASP A 544 0.92 12.23 9.52
C ASP A 544 1.35 10.78 9.34
N LEU A 545 1.89 10.16 10.41
CA LEU A 545 2.23 8.75 10.38
C LEU A 545 0.94 7.93 10.19
N PRO A 546 0.85 7.03 9.18
CA PRO A 546 -0.38 6.36 8.78
C PRO A 546 -0.69 5.18 9.72
N LEU A 547 -0.96 5.51 10.98
CA LEU A 547 -1.35 4.59 12.03
C LEU A 547 -2.77 4.07 11.79
N SER A 548 -3.06 2.84 12.21
CA SER A 548 -4.45 2.39 12.31
C SER A 548 -5.15 3.07 13.50
N ALA A 549 -6.48 3.04 13.57
CA ALA A 549 -7.22 3.55 14.74
C ALA A 549 -6.76 2.89 16.05
N ARG A 550 -6.40 1.61 16.00
CA ARG A 550 -5.86 0.84 17.14
C ARG A 550 -4.49 1.36 17.58
N ASP A 551 -3.60 1.60 16.62
CA ASP A 551 -2.26 2.13 16.92
C ASP A 551 -2.33 3.58 17.43
N GLU A 552 -3.25 4.39 16.91
CA GLU A 552 -3.53 5.73 17.43
C GLU A 552 -4.02 5.69 18.88
N LEU A 553 -5.00 4.83 19.17
CA LEU A 553 -5.51 4.70 20.52
C LEU A 553 -4.41 4.21 21.47
N LEU A 554 -3.55 3.29 21.03
CA LEU A 554 -2.38 2.86 21.81
C LEU A 554 -1.45 4.04 22.14
N VAL A 555 -1.17 4.91 21.15
CA VAL A 555 -0.39 6.14 21.36
C VAL A 555 -1.06 7.05 22.38
N ASP A 556 -2.37 7.25 22.26
CA ASP A 556 -3.13 8.13 23.15
C ASP A 556 -3.21 7.58 24.58
N VAL A 557 -3.46 6.27 24.74
CA VAL A 557 -3.47 5.56 26.03
C VAL A 557 -2.13 5.72 26.74
N VAL A 558 -1.01 5.48 26.05
CA VAL A 558 0.33 5.61 26.66
C VAL A 558 0.63 7.04 27.09
N ARG A 559 0.27 8.03 26.26
CA ARG A 559 0.47 9.45 26.62
C ARG A 559 -0.36 9.82 27.86
N ALA A 560 -1.64 9.47 27.85
CA ALA A 560 -2.56 9.75 28.95
C ALA A 560 -2.21 9.00 30.25
N ALA A 561 -1.68 7.78 30.14
CA ALA A 561 -1.23 6.99 31.28
C ALA A 561 0.06 7.53 31.94
N THR A 562 0.98 8.07 31.13
CA THR A 562 2.30 8.52 31.63
C THR A 562 2.33 10.00 31.99
N ASN A 563 1.68 10.87 31.20
CA ASN A 563 1.70 12.32 31.34
C ASN A 563 0.27 12.90 31.22
N PRO A 564 -0.65 12.55 32.13
CA PRO A 564 -2.07 12.91 32.04
C PRO A 564 -2.31 14.42 31.93
N GLU A 565 -1.49 15.23 32.58
CA GLU A 565 -1.50 16.69 32.55
C GLU A 565 -1.18 17.29 31.16
N THR A 566 -0.57 16.50 30.26
CA THR A 566 -0.24 16.92 28.88
C THR A 566 -1.10 16.24 27.82
N ALA A 567 -2.02 15.36 28.22
CA ALA A 567 -2.88 14.63 27.28
C ALA A 567 -3.77 15.58 26.49
N GLY A 568 -4.31 16.61 27.16
CA GLY A 568 -5.27 17.59 26.64
C GLY A 568 -6.60 17.51 27.41
N ALA A 569 -7.35 18.61 27.45
CA ALA A 569 -8.65 18.66 28.10
C ALA A 569 -9.60 17.65 27.44
N GLY A 570 -10.21 16.76 28.23
CA GLY A 570 -11.20 15.80 27.74
C GLY A 570 -10.64 14.54 27.08
N GLU A 571 -9.33 14.47 26.81
CA GLU A 571 -8.72 13.32 26.13
C GLU A 571 -8.79 12.03 26.97
N ILE A 572 -8.55 12.10 28.28
CA ILE A 572 -8.67 10.94 29.18
C ILE A 572 -10.13 10.40 29.18
N PRO A 573 -11.16 11.23 29.45
CA PRO A 573 -12.56 10.81 29.31
C PRO A 573 -12.89 10.23 27.93
N ARG A 574 -12.40 10.85 26.84
CA ARG A 574 -12.60 10.37 25.47
C ARG A 574 -12.04 8.96 25.30
N ILE A 575 -10.77 8.74 25.64
CA ILE A 575 -10.11 7.43 25.48
C ILE A 575 -10.85 6.36 26.29
N LYS A 576 -11.21 6.67 27.55
CA LYS A 576 -11.97 5.74 28.40
C LYS A 576 -13.36 5.45 27.84
N ARG A 577 -14.07 6.45 27.28
CA ARG A 577 -15.36 6.26 26.61
C ARG A 577 -15.24 5.40 25.37
N GLU A 578 -14.22 5.62 24.53
CA GLU A 578 -13.96 4.83 23.32
C GLU A 578 -13.73 3.35 23.68
N LEU A 579 -12.88 3.09 24.69
CA LEU A 579 -12.64 1.73 25.21
C LEU A 579 -13.90 1.10 25.85
N ARG A 580 -14.78 1.89 26.48
CA ARG A 580 -16.06 1.39 27.02
C ARG A 580 -17.06 1.04 25.92
N THR A 581 -17.13 1.86 24.87
CA THR A 581 -18.16 1.77 23.83
C THR A 581 -17.82 0.71 22.79
N TYR A 582 -16.53 0.55 22.46
CA TYR A 582 -16.09 -0.34 21.41
C TYR A 582 -15.33 -1.55 21.97
N ALA A 583 -16.09 -2.59 22.34
CA ALA A 583 -15.58 -3.79 23.00
C ALA A 583 -14.43 -4.52 22.25
N PRO A 584 -14.41 -4.63 20.90
CA PRO A 584 -13.28 -5.24 20.19
C PRO A 584 -11.95 -4.53 20.45
N MET A 585 -11.95 -3.20 20.45
CA MET A 585 -10.75 -2.40 20.72
C MET A 585 -10.26 -2.56 22.15
N ARG A 586 -11.17 -2.63 23.13
CA ARG A 586 -10.80 -2.90 24.52
C ARG A 586 -10.12 -4.26 24.68
N ARG A 587 -10.70 -5.33 24.11
CA ARG A 587 -10.09 -6.68 24.13
C ARG A 587 -8.71 -6.70 23.48
N TRP A 588 -8.56 -5.97 22.37
CA TRP A 588 -7.27 -5.80 21.73
C TRP A 588 -6.26 -5.13 22.66
N MET A 589 -6.63 -4.03 23.31
CA MET A 589 -5.78 -3.31 24.27
C MET A 589 -5.40 -4.17 25.49
N GLU A 590 -6.34 -4.94 26.04
CA GLU A 590 -6.10 -5.90 27.13
C GLU A 590 -5.07 -6.97 26.73
N THR A 591 -5.06 -7.36 25.45
CA THR A 591 -4.14 -8.36 24.91
C THR A 591 -2.75 -7.76 24.64
N VAL A 592 -2.69 -6.65 23.91
CA VAL A 592 -1.41 -6.10 23.42
C VAL A 592 -0.73 -5.18 24.43
N ALA A 593 -1.45 -4.49 25.29
CA ALA A 593 -0.90 -3.47 26.18
C ALA A 593 -1.60 -3.39 27.55
N PRO A 594 -1.71 -4.53 28.29
CA PRO A 594 -2.44 -4.59 29.56
C PRO A 594 -1.89 -3.61 30.62
N GLY A 595 -0.57 -3.41 30.66
CA GLY A 595 0.07 -2.48 31.58
C GLY A 595 -0.30 -1.01 31.32
N ALA A 596 -0.34 -0.59 30.06
CA ALA A 596 -0.72 0.77 29.69
C ALA A 596 -2.22 1.02 29.96
N LEU A 597 -3.07 0.03 29.68
CA LEU A 597 -4.50 0.11 30.01
C LEU A 597 -4.73 0.24 31.51
N THR A 598 -4.07 -0.60 32.31
CA THR A 598 -4.16 -0.54 33.77
C THR A 598 -3.70 0.82 34.32
N ALA A 599 -2.64 1.39 33.75
CA ALA A 599 -2.15 2.72 34.13
C ALA A 599 -3.19 3.81 33.79
N LEU A 600 -3.77 3.78 32.60
CA LEU A 600 -4.83 4.71 32.20
C LEU A 600 -6.09 4.60 33.08
N GLU A 601 -6.50 3.39 33.45
CA GLU A 601 -7.68 3.18 34.31
C GLU A 601 -7.51 3.84 35.68
N ARG A 602 -6.27 3.89 36.20
CA ARG A 602 -5.91 4.57 37.46
C ARG A 602 -5.83 6.08 37.33
N THR A 603 -5.64 6.62 36.13
CA THR A 603 -5.61 8.06 35.89
C THR A 603 -7.00 8.68 36.13
N PRO A 604 -7.14 9.68 37.02
CA PRO A 604 -8.42 10.38 37.23
C PRO A 604 -8.93 11.05 35.95
N GLU A 605 -10.24 11.02 35.71
CA GLU A 605 -10.85 11.71 34.57
C GLU A 605 -10.75 13.25 34.70
N ASP A 606 -10.76 13.74 35.94
CA ASP A 606 -10.70 15.18 36.29
C ASP A 606 -9.27 15.70 36.54
N THR A 607 -8.24 15.03 35.99
CA THR A 607 -6.85 15.46 36.19
C THR A 607 -6.68 16.93 35.75
N PRO A 608 -6.38 17.87 36.66
CA PRO A 608 -6.23 19.27 36.30
C PRO A 608 -5.07 19.44 35.31
N LEU A 609 -5.25 20.25 34.27
CA LEU A 609 -4.17 20.57 33.37
C LEU A 609 -3.21 21.57 34.05
N GLU A 610 -2.11 21.08 34.60
CA GLU A 610 -1.08 21.92 35.23
C GLU A 610 -0.41 22.89 34.22
N ALA A 611 -0.28 22.48 32.96
CA ALA A 611 0.50 23.22 31.96
C ALA A 611 -0.28 24.31 31.20
N THR A 612 -1.62 24.21 31.10
CA THR A 612 -2.43 25.26 30.46
C THR A 612 -2.74 26.38 31.44
N ASN A 613 -3.06 26.11 32.71
CA ASN A 613 -3.47 27.20 33.61
C ASN A 613 -2.38 28.27 33.81
N ASP A 614 -1.10 27.89 33.93
CA ASP A 614 -0.04 28.88 34.20
C ASP A 614 0.45 29.61 32.94
N ARG A 615 0.43 28.94 31.77
CA ARG A 615 0.72 29.57 30.48
C ARG A 615 -0.46 30.38 29.95
N ASP A 616 -1.68 29.90 30.15
CA ASP A 616 -2.90 30.57 29.71
C ASP A 616 -3.20 31.76 30.62
N ALA A 617 -2.95 31.67 31.92
CA ALA A 617 -3.00 32.83 32.81
C ALA A 617 -1.98 33.89 32.40
N ARG A 618 -0.73 33.50 32.11
CA ARG A 618 0.29 34.45 31.62
C ARG A 618 -0.03 35.02 30.24
N ALA A 619 -0.57 34.21 29.33
CA ALA A 619 -0.97 34.67 27.99
C ALA A 619 -2.21 35.57 28.05
N GLU A 620 -3.15 35.34 28.97
CA GLU A 620 -4.25 36.26 29.23
C GLU A 620 -3.75 37.56 29.86
N GLU A 621 -2.82 37.48 30.82
CA GLU A 621 -2.18 38.66 31.43
C GLU A 621 -1.41 39.49 30.38
N GLU A 622 -0.67 38.84 29.48
CA GLU A 622 0.07 39.47 28.38
C GLU A 622 -0.88 40.06 27.33
N ALA A 623 -1.94 39.36 26.93
CA ALA A 623 -2.94 39.89 26.00
C ALA A 623 -3.74 41.07 26.59
N LEU A 624 -4.03 41.02 27.89
CA LEU A 624 -4.63 42.15 28.61
C LEU A 624 -3.67 43.34 28.66
N ALA A 625 -2.39 43.10 28.92
CA ALA A 625 -1.35 44.13 28.92
C ALA A 625 -1.16 44.75 27.52
N GLU A 626 -1.15 43.96 26.45
CA GLU A 626 -1.09 44.47 25.07
C GLU A 626 -2.34 45.29 24.71
N ALA A 627 -3.53 44.81 25.10
CA ALA A 627 -4.77 45.55 24.87
C ALA A 627 -4.81 46.88 25.66
N GLU A 628 -4.26 46.89 26.88
CA GLU A 628 -4.13 48.09 27.69
C GLU A 628 -3.09 49.07 27.11
N ALA A 629 -1.93 48.58 26.65
CA ALA A 629 -0.94 49.37 25.95
C ALA A 629 -1.49 49.97 24.64
N ALA A 630 -2.24 49.20 23.85
CA ALA A 630 -2.91 49.69 22.65
C ALA A 630 -3.97 50.75 22.96
N ARG A 631 -4.71 50.61 24.07
CA ARG A 631 -5.65 51.64 24.55
C ARG A 631 -4.93 52.89 25.04
N ALA A 632 -3.79 52.76 25.71
CA ALA A 632 -2.97 53.88 26.18
C ALA A 632 -2.39 54.67 25.01
N ALA A 633 -1.79 54.01 24.02
CA ALA A 633 -1.26 54.65 22.80
C ALA A 633 -2.36 55.40 22.04
N LYS A 634 -3.60 54.88 22.02
CA LYS A 634 -4.74 55.52 21.38
C LYS A 634 -5.25 56.75 22.14
N ARG A 635 -5.01 56.86 23.46
CA ARG A 635 -5.35 58.04 24.26
C ARG A 635 -4.35 59.18 24.06
N GLU A 636 -3.07 58.90 23.88
CA GLU A 636 -2.04 59.93 23.64
C GLU A 636 -2.21 60.65 22.28
N LEU A 637 -2.81 59.98 21.29
CA LEU A 637 -3.12 60.56 19.98
C LEU A 637 -4.33 61.52 19.97
N VAL A 638 -5.06 61.68 21.08
CA VAL A 638 -6.29 62.48 21.19
C VAL A 638 -6.11 63.71 22.10
N VAL A 639 -4.87 64.18 22.29
CA VAL A 639 -4.64 65.50 22.91
C VAL A 639 -4.43 66.52 21.78
N PRO A 640 -5.41 67.41 21.49
CA PRO A 640 -5.22 68.48 20.54
C PRO A 640 -4.31 69.54 21.16
N SER A 641 -3.23 69.87 20.46
CA SER A 641 -2.36 71.03 20.72
C SER A 641 -3.11 72.35 20.60
#